data_AF-A0A260M439-F1
#
_entry.id   AF-A0A260M439-F1
#
_cell.length_a   1.000
_cell.length_b   1.000
_cell.length_c   1.000
_cell.angle_alpha   90.00
_cell.angle_beta   90.00
_cell.angle_gamma   90.00
#
_symmetry.space_group_name_H-M   'P 1'
#
loop_
_entity.id
_entity.type
_entity.pdbx_description
1 polymer ?
#
loop_
_entity_poly.entity_id
_entity_poly.type
_entity_poly.pdbx_seq_one_letter_code
_entity_poly.pdbx_strand_id
1 'polypeptide(L)'
;MFLIGDRVIYSASDLAAAASCEFGLLRRLDGLTGLIPRATAEPDPMLDRTSALGFEHERRQLETFQQRFPGGVLTMDRPGRTAQEMADAAWATFTALTSRTPVVYQATFFDGRFLGFCDFLVAEGDRYAVYDTKLSRHAKVPALLQLAAYADALRSGGITPSDEVHLMLGDGSDSAHSLAEILPVYRQSREHLQHILDEHHAEGTVVDWFDSRYSGCGQCEACTVEVEQHRDLVLVAGMRASTRDRLLDAGISTVDELAASTGSVDGMSSRTVTNLRAQAALQVRQERSGDAEFEVFDADALGGIPEPDPGDIFFDFEGDPLWAEAGSAEWGLEYLFGVYTADGDFLPFWAHDRAQERRALIDFLDYVTTRRAAYPNMHVYHYAPYEKTALLRLAGRYGVGEDAVDDLLRDDVLVDLYPIVRSAVRIGARSYSIKKLEPLYMPAARDGDVTDAAASIVEYANWCDLRDQGKDAEAAALLADIAEYNRTDCESTLRLRNWLLGRASDAGLHPRARQHLELEDGATDTASPLELELADYAGLPWERTSTQQAVALFSGSIGYHRRERKPFWWAHFDRLTHHLDEWADAADVLKVERAELVHDWMKTAPKQRVLRRQLKLLGHLSSGVLSSSKVKLLYDNPAPEGLPKQQPTHRATTTVEIVEAGYEGTLDMVVVQENLRKGVDEYPDFPVATAPEPPPATKYLEQAIVAVAAEVHAALPHLPRTAVADLLTLSPPRTRSGTGLPEVHAGDYAAAATAALLDLDRSYVAVQGPPGTGKTYTAARVIAELVDVHHWRVGVVGQSHHVVNNLLDTIVQAGVDPGRVGKKAPTAHTVVDPAEYSRFVTEAEDGCVIGGTAWDFSNPGRIPPESLDLLVIDEAGQFSLANTIAVSVSARNLLLLGDPAQLPQVSQGTHPEPVDESALGWITNGHPTLPADRGYFLATTWRMHPDLCAPVSALSYEGKLESNRAVTQARSLESLEPGLHVVYLDHHGNSTDSVEEADEIVTHVQKLLGRLWSDPQSFEGARPMDQGDFLVVAAYNAQVAVIALRLAAAGLDEVSVGTVDKFQGRQAPVVLISMAASAIEDVPRGMEFLLSRNRLNVAVSRGQWAAILVRSRALTRYLPSTPAGLVTLGTFMSLCENGIQPNAMPSPR
;
A
#
# COMPACT_ATOMS: atom_id res chain seq x y z
N MET A 1 22.47 25.46 -5.01
CA MET A 1 23.89 25.24 -5.37
C MET A 1 24.58 26.52 -5.86
N PHE A 2 25.84 26.75 -5.49
CA PHE A 2 26.75 27.79 -6.02
C PHE A 2 28.22 27.42 -5.77
N LEU A 3 29.17 28.17 -6.36
CA LEU A 3 30.62 27.93 -6.21
C LEU A 3 31.28 28.92 -5.24
N ILE A 4 32.19 28.43 -4.40
CA ILE A 4 33.18 29.24 -3.68
C ILE A 4 34.57 28.75 -4.08
N GLY A 5 35.28 29.53 -4.89
CA GLY A 5 36.51 29.05 -5.54
C GLY A 5 36.19 27.85 -6.43
N ASP A 6 36.83 26.72 -6.15
CA ASP A 6 36.63 25.45 -6.87
C ASP A 6 35.70 24.46 -6.13
N ARG A 7 35.07 24.90 -5.03
CA ARG A 7 34.18 24.06 -4.22
C ARG A 7 32.72 24.29 -4.54
N VAL A 8 32.00 23.20 -4.77
CA VAL A 8 30.55 23.20 -4.92
C VAL A 8 29.88 23.25 -3.55
N ILE A 9 29.09 24.30 -3.32
CA ILE A 9 28.24 24.44 -2.13
C ILE A 9 26.81 24.09 -2.51
N TYR A 10 26.23 23.10 -1.82
CA TYR A 10 24.87 22.61 -2.05
C TYR A 10 23.99 22.75 -0.79
N SER A 11 22.68 22.65 -0.97
CA SER A 11 21.69 22.68 0.12
C SER A 11 20.80 21.43 0.11
N ALA A 12 19.88 21.33 1.07
CA ALA A 12 18.89 20.24 1.11
C ALA A 12 18.00 20.19 -0.14
N SER A 13 17.71 21.34 -0.75
CA SER A 13 16.94 21.40 -2.01
C SER A 13 17.71 20.78 -3.18
N ASP A 14 19.04 20.89 -3.19
CA ASP A 14 19.86 20.28 -4.24
C ASP A 14 19.90 18.74 -4.10
N LEU A 15 19.80 18.18 -2.87
CA LEU A 15 19.62 16.74 -2.65
C LEU A 15 18.30 16.23 -3.24
N ALA A 16 17.21 16.96 -3.02
CA ALA A 16 15.90 16.63 -3.59
C ALA A 16 15.90 16.72 -5.12
N ALA A 17 16.60 17.72 -5.68
CA ALA A 17 16.77 17.87 -7.11
C ALA A 17 17.58 16.70 -7.71
N ALA A 18 18.69 16.31 -7.09
CA ALA A 18 19.52 15.18 -7.50
C ALA A 18 18.70 13.88 -7.59
N ALA A 19 17.93 13.61 -6.54
CA ALA A 19 17.10 12.41 -6.49
C ALA A 19 15.97 12.38 -7.53
N SER A 20 15.57 13.55 -8.05
CA SER A 20 14.56 13.65 -9.11
C SER A 20 15.18 13.56 -10.49
N CYS A 21 16.35 14.16 -10.69
CA CYS A 21 17.06 14.20 -11.96
C CYS A 21 18.53 14.60 -11.74
N GLU A 22 19.43 13.61 -11.73
CA GLU A 22 20.88 13.85 -11.61
C GLU A 22 21.41 14.62 -12.81
N PHE A 23 20.95 14.25 -14.03
CA PHE A 23 21.29 14.97 -15.25
C PHE A 23 20.96 16.46 -15.14
N GLY A 24 19.74 16.81 -14.69
CA GLY A 24 19.31 18.20 -14.55
C GLY A 24 20.11 18.97 -13.49
N LEU A 25 20.50 18.31 -12.40
CA LEU A 25 21.39 18.88 -11.39
C LEU A 25 22.78 19.17 -11.97
N LEU A 26 23.39 18.20 -12.66
CA LEU A 26 24.71 18.36 -13.28
C LEU A 26 24.69 19.42 -14.38
N ARG A 27 23.59 19.53 -15.14
CA ARG A 27 23.39 20.62 -16.10
C ARG A 27 23.37 22.00 -15.45
N ARG A 28 22.78 22.09 -14.26
CA ARG A 28 22.85 23.32 -13.45
C ARG A 28 24.27 23.58 -12.96
N LEU A 29 25.05 22.55 -12.64
CA LEU A 29 26.48 22.68 -12.30
C LEU A 29 27.29 23.19 -13.50
N ASP A 30 27.08 22.65 -14.71
CA ASP A 30 27.71 23.13 -15.95
C ASP A 30 27.49 24.62 -16.17
N GLY A 31 26.27 25.11 -15.88
CA GLY A 31 25.94 26.53 -15.98
C GLY A 31 26.62 27.39 -14.90
N LEU A 32 26.95 26.82 -13.74
CA LEU A 32 27.68 27.49 -12.67
C LEU A 32 29.19 27.52 -12.92
N THR A 33 29.76 26.46 -13.49
CA THR A 33 31.17 26.35 -13.87
C THR A 33 31.50 27.09 -15.17
N GLY A 34 30.47 27.48 -15.93
CA GLY A 34 30.61 28.22 -17.19
C GLY A 34 30.86 27.32 -18.41
N LEU A 35 30.64 26.01 -18.26
CA LEU A 35 30.68 25.05 -19.37
C LEU A 35 29.52 25.25 -20.34
N ILE A 36 28.37 25.74 -19.84
CA ILE A 36 27.22 26.19 -20.66
C ILE A 36 26.70 27.56 -20.20
N PRO A 37 25.90 28.27 -21.02
CA PRO A 37 25.17 29.45 -20.57
C PRO A 37 24.24 29.13 -19.41
N ARG A 38 24.24 29.99 -18.38
CA ARG A 38 23.37 29.83 -17.24
C ARG A 38 21.91 30.11 -17.62
N ALA A 39 21.02 29.16 -17.37
CA ALA A 39 19.58 29.34 -17.58
C ALA A 39 19.02 30.48 -16.72
N THR A 40 18.19 31.34 -17.32
CA THR A 40 17.35 32.32 -16.64
C THR A 40 15.98 31.70 -16.41
N ALA A 41 15.60 31.47 -15.15
CA ALA A 41 14.26 31.00 -14.83
C ALA A 41 13.24 32.12 -15.14
N GLU A 42 12.15 31.77 -15.82
CA GLU A 42 11.00 32.65 -15.94
C GLU A 42 10.26 32.76 -14.59
N PRO A 43 9.58 33.88 -14.28
CA PRO A 43 8.77 33.99 -13.08
C PRO A 43 7.63 32.96 -13.12
N ASP A 44 7.51 32.15 -12.06
CA ASP A 44 6.40 31.21 -11.84
C ASP A 44 5.45 31.82 -10.78
N PRO A 45 4.28 32.34 -11.20
CA PRO A 45 3.33 32.97 -10.28
C PRO A 45 2.84 32.02 -9.16
N MET A 46 2.76 30.71 -9.43
CA MET A 46 2.33 29.71 -8.45
C MET A 46 3.42 29.47 -7.39
N LEU A 47 4.69 29.46 -7.80
CA LEU A 47 5.83 29.37 -6.90
C LEU A 47 5.98 30.63 -6.03
N ASP A 48 5.76 31.82 -6.61
CA ASP A 48 5.79 33.09 -5.89
C ASP A 48 4.69 33.16 -4.82
N ARG A 49 3.46 32.76 -5.18
CA ARG A 49 2.33 32.66 -4.24
C ARG A 49 2.63 31.69 -3.09
N THR A 50 3.15 30.51 -3.43
CA THR A 50 3.54 29.50 -2.43
C THR A 50 4.62 30.03 -1.50
N SER A 51 5.58 30.80 -2.01
CA SER A 51 6.65 31.38 -1.18
C SER A 51 6.13 32.45 -0.21
N ALA A 52 5.25 33.34 -0.65
CA ALA A 52 4.69 34.41 0.18
C ALA A 52 3.85 33.86 1.36
N LEU A 53 2.98 32.88 1.07
CA LEU A 53 2.20 32.20 2.10
C LEU A 53 3.11 31.47 3.11
N GLY A 54 4.29 31.02 2.66
CA GLY A 54 5.25 30.27 3.48
C GLY A 54 5.90 31.13 4.54
N PHE A 55 6.35 32.32 4.16
CA PHE A 55 6.90 33.29 5.09
C PHE A 55 5.88 33.75 6.15
N GLU A 56 4.62 33.92 5.75
CA GLU A 56 3.57 34.29 6.71
C GLU A 56 3.29 33.15 7.70
N HIS A 57 3.32 31.90 7.25
CA HIS A 57 3.22 30.74 8.13
C HIS A 57 4.38 30.66 9.12
N GLU A 58 5.62 30.81 8.64
CA GLU A 58 6.82 30.84 9.48
C GLU A 58 6.76 31.94 10.55
N ARG A 59 6.31 33.14 10.16
CA ARG A 59 6.13 34.28 11.07
C ARG A 59 5.12 34.00 12.17
N ARG A 60 3.99 33.35 11.84
CA ARG A 60 2.98 32.94 12.85
C ARG A 60 3.57 31.96 13.86
N GLN A 61 4.39 31.00 13.42
CA GLN A 61 5.05 30.05 14.33
C GLN A 61 6.11 30.72 15.22
N LEU A 62 6.85 31.70 14.68
CA LEU A 62 7.78 32.52 15.48
C LEU A 62 7.05 33.25 16.62
N GLU A 63 5.89 33.84 16.34
CA GLU A 63 5.06 34.51 17.36
C GLU A 63 4.62 33.52 18.46
N THR A 64 4.22 32.29 18.09
CA THR A 64 3.88 31.22 19.04
C THR A 64 5.08 30.87 19.94
N PHE A 65 6.28 30.72 19.39
CA PHE A 65 7.47 30.44 20.20
C PHE A 65 7.87 31.62 21.10
N GLN A 66 7.73 32.86 20.64
CA GLN A 66 7.98 34.05 21.46
C GLN A 66 7.02 34.15 22.65
N GLN A 67 5.75 33.74 22.46
CA GLN A 67 4.78 33.66 23.55
C GLN A 67 5.09 32.51 24.52
N ARG A 68 5.50 31.34 24.00
CA ARG A 68 5.87 30.17 24.81
C ARG A 68 7.17 30.37 25.59
N PHE A 69 8.13 31.11 25.03
CA PHE A 69 9.44 31.40 25.62
C PHE A 69 9.75 32.91 25.66
N PRO A 70 9.10 33.68 26.56
CA PRO A 70 9.32 35.14 26.62
C PRO A 70 10.79 35.49 26.89
N GLY A 71 11.42 36.19 25.94
CA GLY A 71 12.84 36.55 25.99
C GLY A 71 13.83 35.38 25.78
N GLY A 72 13.34 34.19 25.45
CA GLY A 72 14.14 32.97 25.23
C GLY A 72 14.40 32.60 23.77
N VAL A 73 13.92 33.41 22.82
CA VAL A 73 14.11 33.21 21.37
C VAL A 73 15.25 34.10 20.87
N LEU A 74 16.30 33.50 20.29
CA LEU A 74 17.40 34.21 19.64
C LEU A 74 17.24 34.13 18.12
N THR A 75 17.06 35.28 17.46
CA THR A 75 17.03 35.38 16.01
C THR A 75 18.44 35.54 15.45
N MET A 76 18.79 34.71 14.47
CA MET A 76 20.05 34.76 13.75
C MET A 76 19.89 35.51 12.42
N ASP A 77 20.89 36.32 12.05
CA ASP A 77 20.93 37.00 10.76
C ASP A 77 21.41 36.04 9.65
N ARG A 78 20.88 36.22 8.43
CA ARG A 78 21.35 35.44 7.27
C ARG A 78 22.75 35.91 6.82
N PRO A 79 23.71 34.99 6.63
CA PRO A 79 25.06 35.33 6.21
C PRO A 79 25.10 35.81 4.75
N GLY A 80 26.17 36.52 4.41
CA GLY A 80 26.57 36.78 3.04
C GLY A 80 27.02 35.52 2.29
N ARG A 81 27.53 35.67 1.07
CA ARG A 81 27.91 34.55 0.19
C ARG A 81 29.39 34.14 0.29
N THR A 82 30.15 34.63 1.26
CA THR A 82 31.55 34.20 1.46
C THR A 82 31.65 33.02 2.44
N ALA A 83 32.67 32.18 2.28
CA ALA A 83 32.90 31.04 3.17
C ALA A 83 33.14 31.46 4.63
N GLN A 84 33.80 32.61 4.85
CA GLN A 84 34.06 33.13 6.19
C GLN A 84 32.75 33.57 6.87
N GLU A 85 31.89 34.33 6.18
CA GLU A 85 30.61 34.77 6.74
C GLU A 85 29.71 33.59 7.11
N MET A 86 29.66 32.54 6.28
CA MET A 86 28.89 31.32 6.57
C MET A 86 29.47 30.55 7.76
N ALA A 87 30.80 30.42 7.83
CA ALA A 87 31.47 29.79 8.95
C ALA A 87 31.26 30.55 10.27
N ASP A 88 31.31 31.88 10.24
CA ASP A 88 31.06 32.74 11.39
C ASP A 88 29.60 32.62 11.87
N ALA A 89 28.64 32.59 10.95
CA ALA A 89 27.22 32.38 11.27
C ALA A 89 26.97 30.99 11.87
N ALA A 90 27.56 29.93 11.31
CA ALA A 90 27.47 28.58 11.87
C ALA A 90 28.11 28.50 13.27
N TRP A 91 29.26 29.14 13.47
CA TRP A 91 29.91 29.22 14.78
C TRP A 91 29.05 29.96 15.82
N ALA A 92 28.37 31.03 15.42
CA ALA A 92 27.42 31.75 16.27
C ALA A 92 26.22 30.86 16.63
N THR A 93 25.70 30.07 15.70
CA THR A 93 24.66 29.05 16.00
C THR A 93 25.15 28.06 17.07
N PHE A 94 26.30 27.42 16.90
CA PHE A 94 26.80 26.45 17.89
C PHE A 94 27.14 27.09 19.26
N THR A 95 27.54 28.36 19.26
CA THR A 95 27.75 29.12 20.50
C THR A 95 26.43 29.33 21.26
N ALA A 96 25.35 29.66 20.56
CA ALA A 96 24.02 29.77 21.17
C ALA A 96 23.51 28.43 21.73
N LEU A 97 23.68 27.34 20.96
CA LEU A 97 23.28 25.99 21.39
C LEU A 97 24.06 25.51 22.61
N THR A 98 25.38 25.73 22.63
CA THR A 98 26.23 25.39 23.79
C THR A 98 25.87 26.22 25.02
N SER A 99 25.41 27.46 24.81
CA SER A 99 24.91 28.35 25.87
C SER A 99 23.50 27.98 26.34
N ARG A 100 22.89 26.92 25.81
CA ARG A 100 21.55 26.43 26.15
C ARG A 100 20.45 27.46 25.88
N THR A 101 20.57 28.24 24.81
CA THR A 101 19.49 29.11 24.36
C THR A 101 18.22 28.29 24.12
N PRO A 102 17.06 28.66 24.72
CA PRO A 102 15.84 27.85 24.64
C PRO A 102 15.34 27.64 23.20
N VAL A 103 15.32 28.69 22.39
CA VAL A 103 14.95 28.63 20.97
C VAL A 103 15.93 29.46 20.14
N VAL A 104 16.50 28.87 19.10
CA VAL A 104 17.30 29.59 18.08
C VAL A 104 16.51 29.61 16.77
N TYR A 105 16.18 30.80 16.28
CA TYR A 105 15.44 31.03 15.05
C TYR A 105 16.40 31.40 13.90
N GLN A 106 16.21 30.80 12.71
CA GLN A 106 17.07 30.95 11.53
C GLN A 106 18.53 30.47 11.74
N ALA A 107 18.70 29.37 12.47
CA ALA A 107 20.02 28.77 12.73
C ALA A 107 20.74 28.40 11.42
N THR A 108 22.02 28.75 11.32
CA THR A 108 22.84 28.48 10.12
C THR A 108 23.71 27.24 10.33
N PHE A 109 23.67 26.32 9.38
CA PHE A 109 24.57 25.17 9.31
C PHE A 109 25.49 25.28 8.10
N PHE A 110 26.81 25.14 8.32
CA PHE A 110 27.81 25.12 7.26
C PHE A 110 28.98 24.20 7.62
N ASP A 111 29.28 23.23 6.76
CA ASP A 111 30.39 22.27 6.94
C ASP A 111 31.51 22.42 5.90
N GLY A 112 31.42 23.45 5.05
CA GLY A 112 32.33 23.69 3.92
C GLY A 112 31.79 23.22 2.56
N ARG A 113 30.72 22.42 2.53
CA ARG A 113 30.08 21.87 1.32
C ARG A 113 28.56 22.00 1.36
N PHE A 114 27.95 21.78 2.51
CA PHE A 114 26.52 21.92 2.78
C PHE A 114 26.24 23.27 3.44
N LEU A 115 25.22 23.98 2.96
CA LEU A 115 24.66 25.18 3.58
C LEU A 115 23.16 24.98 3.85
N GLY A 116 22.76 25.24 5.09
CA GLY A 116 21.37 25.08 5.54
C GLY A 116 20.92 26.17 6.51
N PHE A 117 19.63 26.47 6.47
CA PHE A 117 18.98 27.42 7.38
C PHE A 117 17.81 26.71 8.04
N CYS A 118 17.98 26.39 9.32
CA CYS A 118 16.95 25.76 10.12
C CYS A 118 16.05 26.83 10.73
N ASP A 119 14.74 26.70 10.52
CA ASP A 119 13.79 27.70 11.02
C ASP A 119 13.87 27.78 12.55
N PHE A 120 13.75 26.65 13.27
CA PHE A 120 13.83 26.65 14.73
C PHE A 120 14.63 25.47 15.29
N LEU A 121 15.47 25.74 16.28
CA LEU A 121 16.08 24.74 17.16
C LEU A 121 15.57 24.95 18.58
N VAL A 122 14.95 23.93 19.16
CA VAL A 122 14.28 24.02 20.47
C VAL A 122 14.98 23.10 21.47
N ALA A 123 15.33 23.63 22.64
CA ALA A 123 16.01 22.87 23.68
C ALA A 123 15.06 21.90 24.39
N GLU A 124 15.45 20.63 24.49
CA GLU A 124 14.71 19.56 25.15
C GLU A 124 15.60 18.81 26.14
N GLY A 125 15.57 19.23 27.40
CA GLY A 125 16.46 18.68 28.42
C GLY A 125 17.92 18.87 28.01
N ASP A 126 18.64 17.77 27.76
CA ASP A 126 20.02 17.82 27.30
C ASP A 126 20.22 17.83 25.77
N ARG A 127 19.13 17.82 25.00
CA ARG A 127 19.10 17.71 23.54
C ARG A 127 18.51 18.96 22.87
N TYR A 128 18.56 18.97 21.54
CA TYR A 128 17.89 19.96 20.69
C TYR A 128 17.03 19.28 19.63
N ALA A 129 15.75 19.65 19.58
CA ALA A 129 14.83 19.26 18.54
C ALA A 129 14.91 20.23 17.35
N VAL A 130 14.85 19.67 16.15
CA VAL A 130 14.86 20.41 14.88
C VAL A 130 13.42 20.64 14.44
N TYR A 131 13.07 21.89 14.20
CA TYR A 131 11.76 22.33 13.74
C TYR A 131 11.89 23.12 12.45
N ASP A 132 11.05 22.79 11.47
CA ASP A 132 11.00 23.45 10.17
C ASP A 132 9.55 23.72 9.77
N THR A 133 9.30 24.87 9.15
CA THR A 133 7.95 25.29 8.78
C THR A 133 7.68 25.01 7.31
N LYS A 134 6.50 24.45 7.04
CA LYS A 134 6.04 24.15 5.69
C LYS A 134 4.56 24.49 5.57
N LEU A 135 4.18 25.13 4.47
CA LEU A 135 2.78 25.35 4.12
C LEU A 135 2.02 24.06 3.82
N SER A 136 2.72 23.00 3.41
CA SER A 136 2.05 21.74 3.12
C SER A 136 1.41 21.18 4.39
N ARG A 137 0.24 20.55 4.25
CA ARG A 137 -0.46 19.80 5.34
C ARG A 137 0.14 18.44 5.65
N HIS A 138 1.00 17.98 4.76
CA HIS A 138 1.64 16.69 4.88
C HIS A 138 3.13 16.97 4.80
N ALA A 139 3.87 16.17 5.53
CA ALA A 139 5.29 16.08 5.32
C ALA A 139 5.56 15.84 3.83
N LYS A 140 6.60 16.48 3.30
CA LYS A 140 7.14 16.15 1.97
C LYS A 140 8.52 15.59 2.19
N VAL A 141 8.89 14.60 1.37
CA VAL A 141 10.19 13.93 1.48
C VAL A 141 11.38 14.91 1.48
N PRO A 142 11.42 15.95 0.62
CA PRO A 142 12.47 16.97 0.69
C PRO A 142 12.58 17.69 2.05
N ALA A 143 11.44 17.96 2.71
CA ALA A 143 11.43 18.62 4.01
C ALA A 143 11.96 17.70 5.12
N LEU A 144 11.65 16.40 5.06
CA LEU A 144 12.20 15.41 5.99
C LEU A 144 13.70 15.23 5.81
N LEU A 145 14.20 15.18 4.57
CA LEU A 145 15.65 15.15 4.31
C LEU A 145 16.35 16.42 4.81
N GLN A 146 15.68 17.58 4.73
CA GLN A 146 16.19 18.84 5.28
C GLN A 146 16.31 18.76 6.82
N LEU A 147 15.29 18.28 7.51
CA LEU A 147 15.34 18.06 8.96
C LEU A 147 16.46 17.08 9.36
N ALA A 148 16.58 15.96 8.63
CA ALA A 148 17.65 14.99 8.84
C ALA A 148 19.03 15.61 8.65
N ALA A 149 19.19 16.50 7.65
CA ALA A 149 20.44 17.22 7.42
C ALA A 149 20.83 18.11 8.60
N TYR A 150 19.87 18.83 9.18
CA TYR A 150 20.12 19.69 10.32
C TYR A 150 20.42 18.89 11.58
N ALA A 151 19.72 17.78 11.81
CA ALA A 151 20.01 16.87 12.92
C ALA A 151 21.40 16.22 12.80
N ASP A 152 21.83 15.82 11.60
CA ASP A 152 23.18 15.30 11.34
C ASP A 152 24.25 16.38 11.54
N ALA A 153 23.97 17.63 11.16
CA ALA A 153 24.85 18.77 11.40
C ALA A 153 24.99 19.09 12.90
N LEU A 154 23.90 19.03 13.68
CA LEU A 154 23.95 19.15 15.15
C LEU A 154 24.87 18.09 15.75
N ARG A 155 24.67 16.82 15.36
CA ARG A 155 25.46 15.68 15.85
C ARG A 155 26.93 15.84 15.51
N SER A 156 27.24 16.28 14.29
CA SER A 156 28.61 16.55 13.83
C SER A 156 29.27 17.70 14.57
N GLY A 157 28.49 18.71 14.99
CA GLY A 157 28.95 19.83 15.82
C GLY A 157 28.99 19.56 17.33
N GLY A 158 28.75 18.32 17.76
CA GLY A 158 28.82 17.91 19.17
C GLY A 158 27.57 18.22 20.00
N ILE A 159 26.46 18.59 19.36
CA ILE A 159 25.15 18.76 20.01
C ILE A 159 24.33 17.50 19.79
N THR A 160 23.73 16.97 20.85
CA THR A 160 22.88 15.78 20.76
C THR A 160 21.49 16.19 20.22
N PRO A 161 21.09 15.75 19.01
CA PRO A 161 19.73 16.01 18.54
C PRO A 161 18.70 15.18 19.31
N SER A 162 17.46 15.64 19.36
CA SER A 162 16.32 14.83 19.82
C SER A 162 16.10 13.60 18.93
N ASP A 163 15.41 12.58 19.45
CA ASP A 163 15.10 11.36 18.69
C ASP A 163 14.01 11.62 17.63
N GLU A 164 13.30 12.74 17.76
CA GLU A 164 12.28 13.22 16.83
C GLU A 164 12.67 14.56 16.21
N VAL A 165 12.19 14.78 14.98
CA VAL A 165 12.24 16.05 14.27
C VAL A 165 10.83 16.48 13.88
N HIS A 166 10.60 17.77 13.75
CA HIS A 166 9.25 18.35 13.70
C HIS A 166 9.03 19.19 12.46
N LEU A 167 7.94 18.91 11.75
CA LEU A 167 7.40 19.79 10.71
C LEU A 167 6.18 20.51 11.25
N MET A 168 6.24 21.85 11.28
CA MET A 168 5.07 22.68 11.57
C MET A 168 4.33 22.97 10.27
N LEU A 169 3.23 22.26 10.07
CA LEU A 169 2.52 22.18 8.81
C LEU A 169 1.51 23.32 8.65
N GLY A 170 1.09 23.61 7.41
CA GLY A 170 0.23 24.76 7.10
C GLY A 170 -1.18 24.66 7.69
N ASP A 171 -1.53 23.47 8.17
CA ASP A 171 -2.78 23.12 8.82
C ASP A 171 -2.74 23.34 10.35
N GLY A 172 -1.59 23.80 10.85
CA GLY A 172 -1.34 24.09 12.26
C GLY A 172 -0.88 22.89 13.08
N SER A 173 -0.83 21.70 12.49
CA SER A 173 -0.34 20.49 13.16
C SER A 173 1.19 20.47 13.28
N ASP A 174 1.67 19.79 14.32
CA ASP A 174 3.08 19.42 14.50
C ASP A 174 3.22 17.95 14.10
N SER A 175 3.89 17.72 12.98
CA SER A 175 4.19 16.37 12.49
C SER A 175 5.58 15.96 12.96
N ALA A 176 5.60 15.13 14.00
CA ALA A 176 6.81 14.53 14.54
C ALA A 176 7.24 13.29 13.73
N HIS A 177 8.53 13.17 13.47
CA HIS A 177 9.12 12.05 12.73
C HIS A 177 10.36 11.53 13.43
N SER A 178 10.51 10.20 13.48
CA SER A 178 11.70 9.57 14.06
C SER A 178 12.94 9.90 13.23
N LEU A 179 13.96 10.47 13.88
CA LEU A 179 15.24 10.75 13.25
C LEU A 179 15.92 9.47 12.76
N ALA A 180 15.76 8.36 13.50
CA ALA A 180 16.32 7.07 13.12
C ALA A 180 15.77 6.56 11.78
N GLU A 181 14.51 6.87 11.46
CA GLU A 181 13.84 6.39 10.24
C GLU A 181 14.15 7.25 9.00
N ILE A 182 14.72 8.45 9.13
CA ILE A 182 14.99 9.35 7.99
C ILE A 182 16.48 9.64 7.78
N LEU A 183 17.29 9.56 8.83
CA LEU A 183 18.71 9.92 8.80
C LEU A 183 19.57 9.02 7.88
N PRO A 184 19.38 7.68 7.83
CA PRO A 184 20.14 6.83 6.92
C PRO A 184 19.94 7.21 5.45
N VAL A 185 18.70 7.54 5.07
CA VAL A 185 18.38 7.95 3.69
C VAL A 185 19.13 9.24 3.35
N TYR A 186 19.07 10.24 4.24
CA TYR A 186 19.82 11.48 4.05
C TYR A 186 21.32 11.24 3.88
N ARG A 187 21.94 10.39 4.72
CA ARG A 187 23.38 10.12 4.65
C ARG A 187 23.78 9.48 3.34
N GLN A 188 23.06 8.45 2.90
CA GLN A 188 23.31 7.81 1.60
C GLN A 188 23.11 8.80 0.45
N SER A 189 22.01 9.57 0.45
CA SER A 189 21.75 10.57 -0.59
C SER A 189 22.80 11.67 -0.61
N ARG A 190 23.32 12.07 0.55
CA ARG A 190 24.39 13.07 0.67
C ARG A 190 25.72 12.55 0.14
N GLU A 191 26.10 11.33 0.50
CA GLU A 191 27.32 10.70 0.00
C GLU A 191 27.26 10.56 -1.53
N HIS A 192 26.14 10.08 -2.05
CA HIS A 192 25.93 9.94 -3.50
C HIS A 192 25.95 11.29 -4.23
N LEU A 193 25.25 12.31 -3.70
CA LEU A 193 25.27 13.66 -4.25
C LEU A 193 26.70 14.22 -4.30
N GLN A 194 27.47 14.07 -3.22
CA GLN A 194 28.85 14.56 -3.19
C GLN A 194 29.71 13.83 -4.23
N HIS A 195 29.52 12.51 -4.36
CA HIS A 195 30.23 11.70 -5.34
C HIS A 195 29.98 12.18 -6.77
N ILE A 196 28.72 12.31 -7.20
CA ILE A 196 28.39 12.73 -8.57
C ILE A 196 28.83 14.18 -8.86
N LEU A 197 28.75 15.07 -7.88
CA LEU A 197 29.21 16.46 -8.03
C LEU A 197 30.73 16.53 -8.15
N ASP A 198 31.47 15.75 -7.35
CA ASP A 198 32.93 15.75 -7.36
C ASP A 198 33.50 15.06 -8.61
N GLU A 199 32.92 13.94 -9.00
CA GLU A 199 33.28 13.22 -10.23
C GLU A 199 33.08 14.12 -11.46
N HIS A 200 31.87 14.66 -11.63
CA HIS A 200 31.56 15.53 -12.78
C HIS A 200 32.38 16.83 -12.80
N HIS A 201 32.54 17.48 -11.64
CA HIS A 201 33.35 18.70 -11.54
C HIS A 201 34.83 18.45 -11.87
N ALA A 202 35.37 17.29 -11.48
CA ALA A 202 36.74 16.91 -11.79
C ALA A 202 36.95 16.57 -13.28
N GLU A 203 35.94 16.01 -13.95
CA GLU A 203 35.97 15.75 -15.39
C GLU A 203 36.05 17.06 -16.21
N GLY A 204 35.38 18.11 -15.73
CA GLY A 204 35.44 19.44 -16.35
C GLY A 204 34.83 19.48 -17.76
N THR A 205 33.98 18.51 -18.08
CA THR A 205 33.24 18.40 -19.34
C THR A 205 31.77 18.64 -19.11
N VAL A 206 31.06 19.02 -20.17
CA VAL A 206 29.60 19.08 -20.19
C VAL A 206 29.04 17.69 -19.90
N VAL A 207 28.01 17.58 -19.06
CA VAL A 207 27.34 16.29 -18.81
C VAL A 207 26.73 15.77 -20.10
N ASP A 208 26.97 14.49 -20.41
CA ASP A 208 26.43 13.80 -21.58
C ASP A 208 25.05 13.20 -21.25
N TRP A 209 24.07 13.39 -22.15
CA TRP A 209 22.71 12.87 -22.01
C TRP A 209 22.67 11.33 -22.01
N PHE A 210 23.62 10.68 -22.67
CA PHE A 210 23.72 9.22 -22.74
C PHE A 210 24.68 8.62 -21.70
N ASP A 211 25.17 9.42 -20.74
CA ASP A 211 26.00 8.89 -19.66
C ASP A 211 25.14 8.02 -18.72
N SER A 212 25.35 6.72 -18.77
CA SER A 212 24.59 5.74 -17.97
C SER A 212 24.87 5.82 -16.47
N ARG A 213 25.85 6.63 -16.03
CA ARG A 213 26.10 6.90 -14.61
C ARG A 213 25.04 7.80 -13.98
N TYR A 214 24.37 8.64 -14.78
CA TYR A 214 23.46 9.67 -14.29
C TYR A 214 22.03 9.48 -14.79
N SER A 215 21.08 9.49 -13.87
CA SER A 215 19.66 9.39 -14.18
C SER A 215 19.10 10.71 -14.74
N GLY A 216 18.31 10.60 -15.82
CA GLY A 216 17.59 11.70 -16.42
C GLY A 216 16.07 11.46 -16.36
N CYS A 217 15.30 12.41 -15.84
CA CYS A 217 13.85 12.24 -15.73
C CYS A 217 13.11 12.36 -17.08
N GLY A 218 13.76 12.88 -18.12
CA GLY A 218 13.18 13.03 -19.47
C GLY A 218 12.12 14.14 -19.60
N GLN A 219 11.76 14.81 -18.49
CA GLN A 219 10.63 15.76 -18.45
C GLN A 219 10.99 17.15 -17.93
N CYS A 220 12.05 17.30 -17.14
CA CYS A 220 12.47 18.63 -16.66
C CYS A 220 13.04 19.47 -17.81
N GLU A 221 13.08 20.80 -17.65
CA GLU A 221 13.59 21.72 -18.67
C GLU A 221 14.95 21.31 -19.25
N ALA A 222 15.87 20.85 -18.40
CA ALA A 222 17.19 20.39 -18.83
C ALA A 222 17.11 19.12 -19.70
N CYS A 223 16.28 18.14 -19.31
CA CYS A 223 16.11 16.90 -20.07
C CYS A 223 15.36 17.14 -21.38
N THR A 224 14.30 17.95 -21.38
CA THR A 224 13.46 18.18 -22.55
C THR A 224 14.27 18.69 -23.74
N VAL A 225 15.23 19.58 -23.49
CA VAL A 225 16.15 20.08 -24.51
C VAL A 225 16.96 18.94 -25.14
N GLU A 226 17.58 18.08 -24.33
CA GLU A 226 18.42 16.98 -24.83
C GLU A 226 17.58 15.88 -25.50
N VAL A 227 16.42 15.55 -24.92
CA VAL A 227 15.45 14.59 -25.49
C VAL A 227 15.04 15.01 -26.90
N GLU A 228 14.77 16.30 -27.11
CA GLU A 228 14.41 16.84 -28.43
C GLU A 228 15.61 16.89 -29.38
N GLN A 229 16.77 17.34 -28.92
CA GLN A 229 17.99 17.46 -29.74
C GLN A 229 18.47 16.08 -30.22
N HIS A 230 18.47 15.08 -29.35
CA HIS A 230 18.93 13.74 -29.65
C HIS A 230 17.84 12.85 -30.28
N ARG A 231 16.60 13.36 -30.39
CA ARG A 231 15.44 12.58 -30.84
C ARG A 231 15.34 11.27 -30.07
N ASP A 232 15.51 11.37 -28.76
CA ASP A 232 15.63 10.24 -27.85
C ASP A 232 14.35 9.40 -27.82
N LEU A 233 14.49 8.11 -27.53
CA LEU A 233 13.39 7.17 -27.38
C LEU A 233 12.31 7.59 -26.37
N VAL A 234 12.63 8.41 -25.35
CA VAL A 234 11.63 8.99 -24.42
C VAL A 234 10.52 9.74 -25.16
N LEU A 235 10.78 10.26 -26.35
CA LEU A 235 9.76 10.92 -27.18
C LEU A 235 8.64 9.98 -27.64
N VAL A 236 8.87 8.66 -27.66
CA VAL A 236 7.87 7.68 -28.08
C VAL A 236 6.80 7.54 -27.01
N ALA A 237 5.54 7.76 -27.39
CA ALA A 237 4.43 7.69 -26.44
C ALA A 237 4.35 6.30 -25.79
N GLY A 238 4.40 6.24 -24.46
CA GLY A 238 4.40 4.99 -23.70
C GLY A 238 5.78 4.33 -23.53
N MET A 239 6.88 5.03 -23.87
CA MET A 239 8.23 4.59 -23.53
C MET A 239 8.42 4.58 -22.01
N ARG A 240 8.99 3.48 -21.49
CA ARG A 240 9.43 3.34 -20.09
C ARG A 240 10.96 3.40 -20.04
N ALA A 241 11.55 3.85 -18.93
CA ALA A 241 13.00 3.94 -18.76
C ALA A 241 13.70 2.59 -19.02
N SER A 242 13.25 1.51 -18.36
CA SER A 242 13.80 0.16 -18.57
C SER A 242 13.66 -0.36 -20.01
N THR A 243 12.60 0.06 -20.71
CA THR A 243 12.43 -0.27 -22.14
C THR A 243 13.39 0.53 -23.02
N ARG A 244 13.60 1.82 -22.70
CA ARG A 244 14.58 2.66 -23.38
C ARG A 244 15.98 2.07 -23.24
N ASP A 245 16.36 1.63 -22.05
CA ASP A 245 17.70 1.08 -21.80
C ASP A 245 17.93 -0.22 -22.58
N ARG A 246 16.95 -1.14 -22.62
CA ARG A 246 17.03 -2.36 -23.45
C ARG A 246 17.14 -2.05 -24.94
N LEU A 247 16.48 -0.99 -25.41
CA LEU A 247 16.60 -0.55 -26.80
C LEU A 247 17.98 0.06 -27.07
N LEU A 248 18.53 0.85 -26.13
CA LEU A 248 19.89 1.38 -26.20
C LEU A 248 20.94 0.25 -26.25
N ASP A 249 20.79 -0.77 -25.39
CA ASP A 249 21.64 -1.98 -25.38
C ASP A 249 21.56 -2.75 -26.70
N ALA A 250 20.39 -2.73 -27.34
CA ALA A 250 20.18 -3.29 -28.68
C ALA A 250 20.69 -2.39 -29.83
N GLY A 251 21.30 -1.25 -29.51
CA GLY A 251 21.83 -0.29 -30.49
C GLY A 251 20.79 0.59 -31.16
N ILE A 252 19.60 0.74 -30.55
CA ILE A 252 18.53 1.63 -30.99
C ILE A 252 18.47 2.81 -30.03
N SER A 253 18.84 4.00 -30.50
CA SER A 253 19.01 5.19 -29.65
C SER A 253 18.04 6.33 -29.94
N THR A 254 17.42 6.33 -31.12
CA THR A 254 16.52 7.41 -31.55
C THR A 254 15.14 6.92 -31.96
N VAL A 255 14.15 7.82 -31.96
CA VAL A 255 12.80 7.54 -32.49
C VAL A 255 12.86 7.07 -33.95
N ASP A 256 13.71 7.68 -34.77
CA ASP A 256 13.85 7.32 -36.19
C ASP A 256 14.46 5.93 -36.38
N GLU A 257 15.46 5.57 -35.57
CA GLU A 257 16.05 4.23 -35.57
C GLU A 257 15.04 3.19 -35.12
N LEU A 258 14.27 3.46 -34.06
CA LEU A 258 13.21 2.55 -33.61
C LEU A 258 12.16 2.38 -34.70
N ALA A 259 11.69 3.47 -35.32
CA ALA A 259 10.74 3.43 -36.43
C ALA A 259 11.22 2.61 -37.63
N ALA A 260 12.53 2.60 -37.89
CA ALA A 260 13.15 1.84 -39.00
C ALA A 260 13.62 0.42 -38.62
N SER A 261 13.65 0.09 -37.33
CA SER A 261 14.23 -1.17 -36.83
C SER A 261 13.38 -2.41 -37.18
N THR A 262 14.03 -3.58 -37.26
CA THR A 262 13.40 -4.89 -37.52
C THR A 262 14.00 -5.97 -36.61
N GLY A 263 13.32 -7.11 -36.44
CA GLY A 263 13.80 -8.23 -35.60
C GLY A 263 13.36 -8.16 -34.12
N SER A 264 13.79 -9.12 -33.31
CA SER A 264 13.52 -9.17 -31.86
C SER A 264 14.53 -8.33 -31.06
N VAL A 265 14.13 -7.88 -29.87
CA VAL A 265 15.02 -7.25 -28.89
C VAL A 265 15.09 -8.17 -27.68
N ASP A 266 16.30 -8.46 -27.20
CA ASP A 266 16.49 -9.40 -26.09
C ASP A 266 15.83 -8.89 -24.81
N GLY A 267 15.28 -9.80 -24.02
CA GLY A 267 14.49 -9.48 -22.83
C GLY A 267 13.17 -8.74 -23.11
N MET A 268 12.75 -8.51 -24.36
CA MET A 268 11.48 -7.83 -24.66
C MET A 268 10.50 -8.74 -25.41
N SER A 269 9.21 -8.63 -25.09
CA SER A 269 8.18 -9.34 -25.85
C SER A 269 8.08 -8.80 -27.27
N SER A 270 7.87 -9.68 -28.25
CA SER A 270 7.66 -9.31 -29.66
C SER A 270 6.52 -8.31 -29.84
N ARG A 271 5.48 -8.39 -29.00
CA ARG A 271 4.33 -7.47 -29.02
C ARG A 271 4.74 -6.06 -28.60
N THR A 272 5.49 -5.92 -27.50
CA THR A 272 5.98 -4.63 -27.00
C THR A 272 6.84 -3.92 -28.05
N VAL A 273 7.80 -4.63 -28.64
CA VAL A 273 8.68 -4.07 -29.68
C VAL A 273 7.86 -3.64 -30.90
N THR A 274 6.91 -4.46 -31.35
CA THR A 274 6.06 -4.14 -32.51
C THR A 274 5.22 -2.89 -32.26
N ASN A 275 4.63 -2.76 -31.08
CA ASN A 275 3.82 -1.60 -30.72
C ASN A 275 4.64 -0.31 -30.66
N LEU A 276 5.82 -0.35 -30.04
CA LEU A 276 6.71 0.82 -29.94
C LEU A 276 7.25 1.26 -31.30
N ARG A 277 7.56 0.32 -32.20
CA ARG A 277 7.94 0.61 -33.59
C ARG A 277 6.83 1.31 -34.36
N ALA A 278 5.62 0.79 -34.28
CA ALA A 278 4.45 1.38 -34.94
C ALA A 278 4.18 2.81 -34.41
N GLN A 279 4.25 2.99 -33.10
CA GLN A 279 4.11 4.28 -32.44
C GLN A 279 5.19 5.28 -32.89
N ALA A 280 6.47 4.88 -32.86
CA ALA A 280 7.59 5.70 -33.34
C ALA A 280 7.43 6.09 -34.81
N ALA A 281 7.05 5.14 -35.67
CA ALA A 281 6.83 5.39 -37.09
C ALA A 281 5.71 6.41 -37.34
N LEU A 282 4.61 6.34 -36.59
CA LEU A 282 3.50 7.28 -36.70
C LEU A 282 3.89 8.70 -36.24
N GLN A 283 4.62 8.82 -35.14
CA GLN A 283 5.13 10.11 -34.64
C GLN A 283 6.09 10.77 -35.64
N VAL A 284 7.01 9.99 -36.23
CA VAL A 284 7.92 10.47 -37.27
C VAL A 284 7.17 10.92 -38.52
N ARG A 285 6.05 10.25 -38.88
CA ARG A 285 5.20 10.69 -40.00
C ARG A 285 4.57 12.06 -39.71
N GLN A 286 3.95 12.23 -38.54
CA GLN A 286 3.31 13.49 -38.13
C GLN A 286 4.30 14.65 -38.09
N GLU A 287 5.50 14.44 -37.53
CA GLU A 287 6.53 15.47 -37.50
C GLU A 287 6.97 15.92 -38.90
N ARG A 288 6.90 15.03 -39.90
CA ARG A 288 7.25 15.34 -41.30
C ARG A 288 6.11 15.99 -42.08
N SER A 289 4.86 15.58 -41.85
CA SER A 289 3.70 16.16 -42.54
C SER A 289 3.27 17.49 -41.94
N GLY A 290 3.41 17.65 -40.61
CA GLY A 290 2.87 18.78 -39.85
C GLY A 290 1.38 18.65 -39.56
N ASP A 291 0.72 17.64 -40.12
CA ASP A 291 -0.69 17.35 -39.94
C ASP A 291 -0.87 16.31 -38.82
N ALA A 292 -2.00 16.36 -38.10
CA ALA A 292 -2.30 15.36 -37.08
C ALA A 292 -2.49 13.97 -37.72
N GLU A 293 -1.63 13.02 -37.37
CA GLU A 293 -1.66 11.65 -37.88
C GLU A 293 -2.24 10.69 -36.84
N PHE A 294 -2.99 9.70 -37.31
CA PHE A 294 -3.49 8.62 -36.48
C PHE A 294 -3.62 7.32 -37.28
N GLU A 295 -3.66 6.19 -36.58
CA GLU A 295 -4.09 4.90 -37.14
C GLU A 295 -5.01 4.17 -36.15
N VAL A 296 -6.02 3.47 -36.68
CA VAL A 296 -6.81 2.52 -35.91
C VAL A 296 -6.16 1.16 -36.08
N PHE A 297 -5.42 0.70 -35.07
CA PHE A 297 -4.65 -0.55 -35.16
C PHE A 297 -5.42 -1.76 -34.63
N ASP A 298 -6.44 -1.52 -33.83
CA ASP A 298 -7.39 -2.51 -33.35
C ASP A 298 -8.79 -1.90 -33.44
N ALA A 299 -9.49 -2.19 -34.53
CA ALA A 299 -10.84 -1.66 -34.73
C ALA A 299 -11.84 -2.30 -33.77
N ASP A 300 -11.66 -3.57 -33.39
CA ASP A 300 -12.60 -4.32 -32.55
C ASP A 300 -12.73 -3.69 -31.16
N ALA A 301 -11.65 -3.08 -30.65
CA ALA A 301 -11.64 -2.31 -29.41
C ALA A 301 -12.60 -1.10 -29.43
N LEU A 302 -12.88 -0.51 -30.60
CA LEU A 302 -13.89 0.56 -30.73
C LEU A 302 -15.33 0.04 -30.54
N GLY A 303 -15.56 -1.27 -30.70
CA GLY A 303 -16.85 -1.90 -30.44
C GLY A 303 -17.25 -1.93 -28.95
N GLY A 304 -16.36 -1.49 -28.06
CA GLY A 304 -16.65 -1.28 -26.63
C GLY A 304 -17.38 0.03 -26.33
N ILE A 305 -17.51 0.95 -27.29
CA ILE A 305 -18.25 2.20 -27.09
C ILE A 305 -19.76 1.90 -27.12
N PRO A 306 -20.53 2.30 -26.09
CA PRO A 306 -21.96 2.07 -26.07
C PRO A 306 -22.71 2.79 -27.18
N GLU A 307 -23.91 2.30 -27.49
CA GLU A 307 -24.82 3.01 -28.41
C GLU A 307 -25.21 4.38 -27.83
N PRO A 308 -25.12 5.47 -28.61
CA PRO A 308 -25.53 6.81 -28.17
C PRO A 308 -26.97 6.85 -27.65
N ASP A 309 -27.18 7.51 -26.52
CA ASP A 309 -28.51 7.80 -25.99
C ASP A 309 -28.70 9.33 -25.84
N PRO A 310 -29.90 9.88 -26.10
CA PRO A 310 -30.17 11.31 -25.86
C PRO A 310 -29.95 11.76 -24.42
N GLY A 311 -29.99 10.83 -23.46
CA GLY A 311 -29.68 11.07 -22.06
C GLY A 311 -28.19 11.15 -21.74
N ASP A 312 -27.28 10.82 -22.68
CA ASP A 312 -25.83 10.83 -22.43
C ASP A 312 -25.34 12.19 -21.90
N ILE A 313 -24.38 12.14 -20.97
CA ILE A 313 -23.70 13.32 -20.44
C ILE A 313 -22.17 13.15 -20.47
N PHE A 314 -21.46 14.26 -20.46
CA PHE A 314 -20.00 14.38 -20.55
C PHE A 314 -19.51 15.16 -19.34
N PHE A 315 -18.62 14.55 -18.57
CA PHE A 315 -18.35 14.94 -17.20
C PHE A 315 -16.86 15.22 -16.97
N ASP A 316 -16.56 16.29 -16.25
CA ASP A 316 -15.20 16.72 -15.89
C ASP A 316 -15.18 17.47 -14.55
N PHE A 317 -14.06 17.40 -13.82
CA PHE A 317 -13.86 18.09 -12.53
C PHE A 317 -12.85 19.22 -12.64
N GLU A 318 -13.10 20.32 -11.93
CA GLU A 318 -12.05 21.27 -11.56
C GLU A 318 -11.88 21.31 -10.05
N GLY A 319 -10.62 21.31 -9.61
CA GLY A 319 -10.28 21.34 -8.20
C GLY A 319 -9.00 22.10 -7.89
N ASP A 320 -8.98 22.74 -6.72
CA ASP A 320 -7.78 23.42 -6.19
C ASP A 320 -7.18 22.53 -5.09
N PRO A 321 -6.08 21.81 -5.35
CA PRO A 321 -5.41 20.97 -4.36
C PRO A 321 -4.80 21.77 -3.20
N LEU A 322 -4.64 23.10 -3.36
CA LEU A 322 -4.09 24.01 -2.38
C LEU A 322 -5.15 24.76 -1.55
N TRP A 323 -6.43 24.64 -1.90
CA TRP A 323 -7.51 25.28 -1.14
C TRP A 323 -7.59 24.74 0.27
N ALA A 324 -7.72 25.58 1.30
CA ALA A 324 -7.79 25.17 2.70
C ALA A 324 -8.87 25.93 3.45
N GLU A 325 -9.63 25.24 4.31
CA GLU A 325 -10.56 25.90 5.22
C GLU A 325 -9.80 26.43 6.46
N ALA A 326 -10.14 27.63 6.92
CA ALA A 326 -9.46 28.27 8.04
C ALA A 326 -9.62 27.45 9.34
N GLY A 327 -8.51 26.96 9.89
CA GLY A 327 -8.50 26.10 11.08
C GLY A 327 -8.77 24.62 10.80
N SER A 328 -8.91 24.23 9.52
CA SER A 328 -9.03 22.83 9.12
C SER A 328 -7.66 22.22 8.85
N ALA A 329 -7.50 20.97 9.29
CA ALA A 329 -6.39 20.12 8.91
C ALA A 329 -6.44 19.75 7.41
N GLU A 330 -7.51 20.10 6.68
CA GLU A 330 -7.87 19.65 5.33
C GLU A 330 -7.77 20.69 4.20
N TRP A 331 -7.07 20.32 3.11
CA TRP A 331 -6.88 21.08 1.87
C TRP A 331 -7.32 20.24 0.66
N GLY A 332 -7.59 20.90 -0.46
CA GLY A 332 -7.99 20.31 -1.73
C GLY A 332 -9.50 20.32 -1.91
N LEU A 333 -10.06 21.17 -2.77
CA LEU A 333 -11.51 21.28 -2.99
C LEU A 333 -11.83 21.06 -4.47
N GLU A 334 -12.70 20.09 -4.78
CA GLU A 334 -13.34 20.01 -6.11
C GLU A 334 -14.41 21.11 -6.15
N TYR A 335 -14.05 22.23 -6.77
CA TYR A 335 -14.89 23.43 -6.73
C TYR A 335 -15.92 23.48 -7.86
N LEU A 336 -15.74 22.67 -8.92
CA LEU A 336 -16.70 22.60 -10.04
C LEU A 336 -16.84 21.16 -10.56
N PHE A 337 -18.10 20.73 -10.66
CA PHE A 337 -18.50 19.48 -11.29
C PHE A 337 -19.17 19.88 -12.60
N GLY A 338 -18.47 19.69 -13.71
CA GLY A 338 -18.92 20.05 -15.04
C GLY A 338 -19.77 18.95 -15.67
N VAL A 339 -20.98 19.29 -16.11
CA VAL A 339 -21.82 18.37 -16.88
C VAL A 339 -22.22 19.02 -18.20
N TYR A 340 -21.86 18.40 -19.31
CA TYR A 340 -22.32 18.77 -20.64
C TYR A 340 -23.25 17.69 -21.18
N THR A 341 -24.43 18.07 -21.68
CA THR A 341 -25.42 17.10 -22.16
C THR A 341 -25.27 16.84 -23.67
N ALA A 342 -25.78 15.71 -24.15
CA ALA A 342 -25.78 15.39 -25.58
C ALA A 342 -26.53 16.43 -26.47
N ASP A 343 -27.47 17.19 -25.91
CA ASP A 343 -28.19 18.28 -26.58
C ASP A 343 -27.49 19.65 -26.49
N GLY A 344 -26.37 19.75 -25.78
CA GLY A 344 -25.47 20.91 -25.79
C GLY A 344 -25.62 21.87 -24.61
N ASP A 345 -26.35 21.48 -23.56
CA ASP A 345 -26.50 22.27 -22.34
C ASP A 345 -25.35 21.99 -21.36
N PHE A 346 -24.86 23.04 -20.70
CA PHE A 346 -23.85 22.93 -19.65
C PHE A 346 -24.47 23.21 -18.28
N LEU A 347 -24.24 22.31 -17.32
CA LEU A 347 -24.71 22.39 -15.94
C LEU A 347 -23.50 22.34 -14.98
N PRO A 348 -23.12 23.49 -14.38
CA PRO A 348 -22.07 23.52 -13.37
C PRO A 348 -22.64 23.30 -11.95
N PHE A 349 -22.05 22.39 -11.17
CA PHE A 349 -22.27 22.31 -9.72
C PHE A 349 -21.07 22.88 -8.99
N TRP A 350 -21.26 24.04 -8.35
CA TRP A 350 -20.19 24.76 -7.66
C TRP A 350 -20.08 24.38 -6.19
N ALA A 351 -18.86 24.38 -5.69
CA ALA A 351 -18.55 24.29 -4.27
C ALA A 351 -17.43 25.25 -3.90
N HIS A 352 -17.64 26.04 -2.85
CA HIS A 352 -16.65 27.00 -2.33
C HIS A 352 -16.22 26.69 -0.90
N ASP A 353 -16.80 25.65 -0.31
CA ASP A 353 -16.46 25.08 0.98
C ASP A 353 -16.83 23.58 1.00
N ARG A 354 -16.48 22.88 2.09
CA ARG A 354 -16.70 21.44 2.24
C ARG A 354 -18.16 21.04 2.32
N ALA A 355 -18.98 21.84 2.97
CA ALA A 355 -20.41 21.57 3.07
C ALA A 355 -21.06 21.67 1.68
N GLN A 356 -20.61 22.61 0.86
CA GLN A 356 -20.99 22.78 -0.53
C GLN A 356 -20.43 21.65 -1.41
N GLU A 357 -19.20 21.18 -1.22
CA GLU A 357 -18.65 20.04 -2.00
C GLU A 357 -19.43 18.75 -1.75
N ARG A 358 -19.74 18.47 -0.47
CA ARG A 358 -20.64 17.37 -0.10
C ARG A 358 -22.03 17.54 -0.74
N ARG A 359 -22.55 18.76 -0.78
CA ARG A 359 -23.86 19.06 -1.40
C ARG A 359 -23.82 18.90 -2.92
N ALA A 360 -22.78 19.40 -3.59
CA ALA A 360 -22.58 19.28 -5.03
C ALA A 360 -22.51 17.80 -5.46
N LEU A 361 -21.84 16.95 -4.68
CA LEU A 361 -21.85 15.50 -4.91
C LEU A 361 -23.27 14.91 -4.85
N ILE A 362 -24.03 15.25 -3.80
CA ILE A 362 -25.42 14.78 -3.66
C ILE A 362 -26.27 15.24 -4.83
N ASP A 363 -26.22 16.54 -5.15
CA ASP A 363 -27.03 17.15 -6.20
C ASP A 363 -26.67 16.60 -7.59
N PHE A 364 -25.38 16.33 -7.85
CA PHE A 364 -24.91 15.67 -9.07
C PHE A 364 -25.46 14.24 -9.18
N LEU A 365 -25.36 13.44 -8.12
CA LEU A 365 -25.86 12.05 -8.13
C LEU A 365 -27.39 11.99 -8.25
N ASP A 366 -28.11 12.92 -7.62
CA ASP A 366 -29.57 13.06 -7.76
C ASP A 366 -29.95 13.44 -9.20
N TYR A 367 -29.18 14.34 -9.84
CA TYR A 367 -29.35 14.69 -11.25
C TYR A 367 -29.16 13.48 -12.16
N VAL A 368 -28.06 12.73 -12.01
CA VAL A 368 -27.78 11.53 -12.81
C VAL A 368 -28.87 10.48 -12.60
N THR A 369 -29.28 10.24 -11.36
CA THR A 369 -30.35 9.30 -11.02
C THR A 369 -31.67 9.67 -11.69
N THR A 370 -32.06 10.95 -11.60
CA THR A 370 -33.29 11.46 -12.23
C THR A 370 -33.23 11.34 -13.75
N ARG A 371 -32.09 11.71 -14.36
CA ARG A 371 -31.89 11.63 -15.80
C ARG A 371 -31.94 10.18 -16.28
N ARG A 372 -31.33 9.25 -15.54
CA ARG A 372 -31.32 7.82 -15.85
C ARG A 372 -32.70 7.18 -15.77
N ALA A 373 -33.56 7.66 -14.88
CA ALA A 373 -34.96 7.24 -14.85
C ALA A 373 -35.73 7.63 -16.13
N ALA A 374 -35.39 8.77 -16.74
CA ALA A 374 -35.97 9.22 -18.00
C ALA A 374 -35.30 8.58 -19.24
N TYR A 375 -34.01 8.29 -19.14
CA TYR A 375 -33.17 7.73 -20.19
C TYR A 375 -32.44 6.49 -19.68
N PRO A 376 -33.10 5.31 -19.64
CA PRO A 376 -32.52 4.13 -19.00
C PRO A 376 -31.16 3.72 -19.58
N ASN A 377 -30.92 3.96 -20.87
CA ASN A 377 -29.69 3.58 -21.58
C ASN A 377 -28.65 4.71 -21.66
N MET A 378 -28.79 5.79 -20.87
CA MET A 378 -27.79 6.86 -20.85
C MET A 378 -26.45 6.40 -20.27
N HIS A 379 -25.38 7.06 -20.70
CA HIS A 379 -24.03 6.90 -20.16
C HIS A 379 -23.47 8.26 -19.70
N VAL A 380 -22.50 8.20 -18.79
CA VAL A 380 -21.69 9.32 -18.31
C VAL A 380 -20.28 9.12 -18.83
N TYR A 381 -19.91 9.88 -19.86
CA TYR A 381 -18.59 9.80 -20.47
C TYR A 381 -17.61 10.75 -19.77
N HIS A 382 -16.40 10.27 -19.52
CA HIS A 382 -15.28 11.09 -19.04
C HIS A 382 -13.99 10.65 -19.74
N TYR A 383 -12.90 11.39 -19.53
CA TYR A 383 -11.62 11.11 -20.16
C TYR A 383 -10.51 11.00 -19.13
N ALA A 384 -9.99 9.77 -18.96
CA ALA A 384 -8.96 9.38 -18.00
C ALA A 384 -9.54 8.93 -16.64
N PRO A 385 -8.75 8.26 -15.77
CA PRO A 385 -9.28 7.61 -14.58
C PRO A 385 -9.53 8.57 -13.40
N TYR A 386 -9.20 9.86 -13.55
CA TYR A 386 -9.27 10.82 -12.45
C TYR A 386 -10.71 11.01 -11.98
N GLU A 387 -11.68 11.17 -12.87
CA GLU A 387 -13.07 11.48 -12.50
C GLU A 387 -13.71 10.33 -11.71
N LYS A 388 -13.50 9.09 -12.18
CA LYS A 388 -13.93 7.89 -11.46
C LYS A 388 -13.29 7.81 -10.07
N THR A 389 -11.99 8.09 -9.99
CA THR A 389 -11.24 8.07 -8.72
C THR A 389 -11.72 9.18 -7.78
N ALA A 390 -12.00 10.38 -8.30
CA ALA A 390 -12.50 11.52 -7.56
C ALA A 390 -13.91 11.24 -7.04
N LEU A 391 -14.83 10.68 -7.85
CA LEU A 391 -16.17 10.29 -7.39
C LEU A 391 -16.12 9.25 -6.27
N LEU A 392 -15.32 8.19 -6.42
CA LEU A 392 -15.14 7.17 -5.38
C LEU A 392 -14.51 7.78 -4.12
N ARG A 393 -13.52 8.67 -4.27
CA ARG A 393 -12.87 9.37 -3.15
C ARG A 393 -13.85 10.29 -2.42
N LEU A 394 -14.66 11.06 -3.13
CA LEU A 394 -15.65 11.97 -2.53
C LEU A 394 -16.79 11.18 -1.86
N ALA A 395 -17.28 10.11 -2.50
CA ALA A 395 -18.30 9.23 -1.92
C ALA A 395 -17.81 8.55 -0.63
N GLY A 396 -16.59 7.99 -0.66
CA GLY A 396 -15.97 7.38 0.51
C GLY A 396 -15.62 8.41 1.60
N ARG A 397 -15.14 9.61 1.24
CA ARG A 397 -14.84 10.69 2.18
C ARG A 397 -16.07 11.16 2.94
N TYR A 398 -17.18 11.36 2.22
CA TYR A 398 -18.40 11.94 2.79
C TYR A 398 -19.39 10.90 3.28
N GLY A 399 -19.16 9.61 3.00
CA GLY A 399 -20.09 8.53 3.32
C GLY A 399 -21.46 8.71 2.65
N VAL A 400 -21.52 9.38 1.50
CA VAL A 400 -22.77 9.64 0.75
C VAL A 400 -22.60 9.21 -0.69
N GLY A 401 -23.67 8.66 -1.27
CA GLY A 401 -23.69 8.33 -2.69
C GLY A 401 -22.83 7.13 -3.11
N GLU A 402 -22.23 6.38 -2.17
CA GLU A 402 -21.45 5.15 -2.46
C GLU A 402 -22.24 4.21 -3.38
N ASP A 403 -23.51 3.94 -3.02
CA ASP A 403 -24.36 3.01 -3.74
C ASP A 403 -24.73 3.54 -5.13
N ALA A 404 -24.96 4.86 -5.25
CA ALA A 404 -25.26 5.48 -6.53
C ALA A 404 -24.04 5.42 -7.47
N VAL A 405 -22.85 5.73 -6.97
CA VAL A 405 -21.60 5.60 -7.75
C VAL A 405 -21.35 4.14 -8.13
N ASP A 406 -21.60 3.21 -7.22
CA ASP A 406 -21.44 1.78 -7.48
C ASP A 406 -22.46 1.23 -8.47
N ASP A 407 -23.71 1.70 -8.44
CA ASP A 407 -24.73 1.37 -9.45
C ASP A 407 -24.29 1.88 -10.82
N LEU A 408 -23.73 3.09 -10.90
CA LEU A 408 -23.17 3.62 -12.14
C LEU A 408 -22.00 2.76 -12.66
N LEU A 409 -21.14 2.26 -11.76
CA LEU A 409 -20.03 1.38 -12.12
C LEU A 409 -20.50 -0.04 -12.49
N ARG A 410 -21.44 -0.59 -11.73
CA ARG A 410 -21.97 -1.96 -11.92
C ARG A 410 -22.73 -2.07 -13.23
N ASP A 411 -23.49 -1.04 -13.57
CA ASP A 411 -24.33 -1.01 -14.76
C ASP A 411 -23.62 -0.44 -15.99
N ASP A 412 -22.29 -0.25 -15.92
CA ASP A 412 -21.42 0.25 -17.00
C ASP A 412 -21.87 1.63 -17.54
N VAL A 413 -22.37 2.48 -16.65
CA VAL A 413 -22.86 3.82 -16.99
C VAL A 413 -21.68 4.80 -17.12
N LEU A 414 -20.65 4.68 -16.28
CA LEU A 414 -19.45 5.50 -16.35
C LEU A 414 -18.49 4.94 -17.41
N VAL A 415 -18.33 5.67 -18.52
CA VAL A 415 -17.52 5.25 -19.66
C VAL A 415 -16.26 6.10 -19.75
N ASP A 416 -15.12 5.49 -19.41
CA ASP A 416 -13.79 6.10 -19.63
C ASP A 416 -13.36 5.89 -21.09
N LEU A 417 -13.22 6.99 -21.83
CA LEU A 417 -12.77 6.93 -23.22
C LEU A 417 -11.26 6.71 -23.36
N TYR A 418 -10.46 6.98 -22.32
CA TYR A 418 -9.00 6.90 -22.39
C TYR A 418 -8.48 5.47 -22.68
N PRO A 419 -8.94 4.40 -21.99
CA PRO A 419 -8.57 3.03 -22.32
C PRO A 419 -8.97 2.63 -23.75
N ILE A 420 -10.17 3.02 -24.19
CA ILE A 420 -10.65 2.72 -25.55
C ILE A 420 -9.74 3.34 -26.59
N VAL A 421 -9.36 4.62 -26.41
CA VAL A 421 -8.40 5.29 -27.29
C VAL A 421 -7.04 4.57 -27.28
N ARG A 422 -6.51 4.23 -26.11
CA ARG A 422 -5.20 3.56 -25.98
C ARG A 422 -5.17 2.17 -26.61
N SER A 423 -6.29 1.45 -26.59
CA SER A 423 -6.40 0.10 -27.12
C SER A 423 -6.73 0.06 -28.60
N ALA A 424 -7.41 1.08 -29.14
CA ALA A 424 -7.82 1.10 -30.55
C ALA A 424 -6.98 2.01 -31.45
N VAL A 425 -6.48 3.13 -30.93
CA VAL A 425 -5.93 4.24 -31.71
C VAL A 425 -4.48 4.53 -31.32
N ARG A 426 -3.62 4.65 -32.34
CA ARG A 426 -2.31 5.29 -32.19
C ARG A 426 -2.37 6.68 -32.81
N ILE A 427 -1.69 7.63 -32.18
CA ILE A 427 -1.60 9.02 -32.64
C ILE A 427 -0.15 9.45 -32.80
N GLY A 428 0.12 10.40 -33.68
CA GLY A 428 1.45 10.95 -33.91
C GLY A 428 1.95 11.92 -32.83
N ALA A 429 1.16 12.18 -31.78
CA ALA A 429 1.56 13.00 -30.63
C ALA A 429 2.35 12.19 -29.57
N ARG A 430 3.09 12.92 -28.72
CA ARG A 430 3.95 12.35 -27.65
C ARG A 430 3.19 11.87 -26.40
N SER A 431 1.92 12.24 -26.26
CA SER A 431 1.07 11.85 -25.14
C SER A 431 -0.38 11.72 -25.58
N TYR A 432 -1.16 10.96 -24.81
CA TYR A 432 -2.59 10.72 -25.03
C TYR A 432 -3.46 11.63 -24.14
N SER A 433 -3.06 12.88 -23.90
CA SER A 433 -3.96 13.83 -23.26
C SER A 433 -5.03 14.27 -24.28
N ILE A 434 -6.23 14.61 -23.81
CA ILE A 434 -7.34 14.99 -24.70
C ILE A 434 -6.95 16.17 -25.62
N LYS A 435 -6.20 17.14 -25.09
CA LYS A 435 -5.64 18.28 -25.85
C LYS A 435 -4.73 17.87 -27.02
N LYS A 436 -4.05 16.72 -26.93
CA LYS A 436 -3.23 16.20 -28.05
C LYS A 436 -4.05 15.42 -29.07
N LEU A 437 -5.27 14.99 -28.72
CA LEU A 437 -6.22 14.35 -29.64
C LEU A 437 -7.09 15.36 -30.37
N GLU A 438 -7.37 16.51 -29.76
CA GLU A 438 -8.23 17.57 -30.31
C GLU A 438 -8.01 17.91 -31.78
N PRO A 439 -6.78 18.02 -32.29
CA PRO A 439 -6.57 18.28 -33.73
C PRO A 439 -7.27 17.28 -34.67
N LEU A 440 -7.60 16.07 -34.21
CA LEU A 440 -8.27 15.03 -34.98
C LEU A 440 -9.79 15.24 -35.12
N TYR A 441 -10.42 15.97 -34.20
CA TYR A 441 -11.89 16.11 -34.12
C TYR A 441 -12.40 17.53 -33.79
N MET A 442 -11.48 18.45 -33.48
CA MET A 442 -11.69 19.88 -33.20
C MET A 442 -10.67 20.73 -33.99
N PRO A 443 -10.90 20.96 -35.29
CA PRO A 443 -9.96 21.72 -36.13
C PRO A 443 -9.94 23.25 -35.88
N ALA A 444 -10.81 23.78 -35.01
CA ALA A 444 -10.76 25.18 -34.58
C ALA A 444 -9.95 25.29 -33.27
N ALA A 445 -9.00 26.23 -33.21
CA ALA A 445 -8.24 26.50 -31.99
C ALA A 445 -9.15 27.02 -30.88
N ARG A 446 -8.91 26.60 -29.63
CA ARG A 446 -9.58 27.16 -28.43
C ARG A 446 -9.24 28.66 -28.33
N ASP A 447 -10.25 29.48 -28.03
CA ASP A 447 -10.10 30.92 -27.76
C ASP A 447 -10.36 31.09 -26.25
N GLY A 448 -9.36 31.52 -25.47
CA GLY A 448 -9.47 31.67 -24.01
C GLY A 448 -8.12 31.88 -23.31
N ASP A 449 -8.12 32.66 -22.23
CA ASP A 449 -6.92 33.03 -21.45
C ASP A 449 -6.45 31.89 -20.51
N VAL A 450 -7.34 30.97 -20.11
CA VAL A 450 -7.02 29.77 -19.32
C VAL A 450 -6.69 28.62 -20.25
N THR A 451 -5.40 28.27 -20.34
CA THR A 451 -4.91 27.30 -21.32
C THR A 451 -4.60 25.91 -20.73
N ASP A 452 -4.48 25.80 -19.41
CA ASP A 452 -4.26 24.53 -18.69
C ASP A 452 -4.81 24.51 -17.25
N ALA A 453 -4.75 23.33 -16.62
CA ALA A 453 -5.28 23.09 -15.28
C ALA A 453 -4.55 23.90 -14.19
N ALA A 454 -3.26 24.22 -14.38
CA ALA A 454 -2.52 25.04 -13.41
C ALA A 454 -3.01 26.49 -13.44
N ALA A 455 -3.34 27.01 -14.63
CA ALA A 455 -3.97 28.31 -14.78
C ALA A 455 -5.36 28.37 -14.13
N SER A 456 -6.20 27.33 -14.27
CA SER A 456 -7.53 27.22 -13.62
C SER A 456 -7.44 27.37 -12.09
N ILE A 457 -6.45 26.72 -11.46
CA ILE A 457 -6.19 26.81 -10.00
C ILE A 457 -5.79 28.23 -9.58
N VAL A 458 -4.93 28.90 -10.35
CA VAL A 458 -4.48 30.27 -10.06
C VAL A 458 -5.64 31.25 -10.20
N GLU A 459 -6.49 31.10 -11.22
CA GLU A 459 -7.65 31.97 -11.40
C GLU A 459 -8.72 31.76 -10.31
N TYR A 460 -8.96 30.53 -9.85
CA TYR A 460 -9.86 30.27 -8.73
C TYR A 460 -9.37 30.90 -7.42
N ALA A 461 -8.06 30.94 -7.23
CA ALA A 461 -7.46 31.64 -6.10
C ALA A 461 -7.59 33.16 -6.20
N ASN A 462 -7.33 33.73 -7.38
CA ASN A 462 -7.55 35.16 -7.64
C ASN A 462 -9.02 35.52 -7.38
N TRP A 463 -9.95 34.63 -7.74
CA TRP A 463 -11.36 34.78 -7.42
C TRP A 463 -11.62 34.84 -5.91
N CYS A 464 -11.03 33.94 -5.12
CA CYS A 464 -11.16 33.96 -3.65
C CYS A 464 -10.68 35.30 -3.07
N ASP A 465 -9.53 35.80 -3.53
CA ASP A 465 -8.95 37.07 -3.08
C ASP A 465 -9.86 38.27 -3.45
N LEU A 466 -10.43 38.29 -4.66
CA LEU A 466 -11.35 39.34 -5.10
C LEU A 466 -12.68 39.31 -4.33
N ARG A 467 -13.22 38.11 -4.05
CA ARG A 467 -14.41 37.92 -3.20
C ARG A 467 -14.16 38.46 -1.79
N ASP A 468 -13.04 38.11 -1.19
CA ASP A 468 -12.69 38.52 0.18
C ASP A 468 -12.41 40.03 0.28
N GLN A 469 -12.01 40.66 -0.83
CA GLN A 469 -11.90 42.12 -0.99
C GLN A 469 -13.23 42.83 -1.31
N GLY A 470 -14.34 42.09 -1.49
CA GLY A 470 -15.65 42.63 -1.85
C GLY A 470 -15.77 43.17 -3.28
N LYS A 471 -14.97 42.63 -4.22
CA LYS A 471 -14.96 43.01 -5.65
C LYS A 471 -15.81 42.05 -6.49
N ASP A 472 -17.11 42.03 -6.24
CA ASP A 472 -18.04 41.03 -6.77
C ASP A 472 -18.07 40.93 -8.31
N ALA A 473 -17.92 42.04 -9.03
CA ALA A 473 -17.98 42.06 -10.50
C ALA A 473 -16.73 41.44 -11.16
N GLU A 474 -15.55 41.69 -10.62
CA GLU A 474 -14.29 41.09 -11.09
C GLU A 474 -14.23 39.60 -10.73
N ALA A 475 -14.71 39.25 -9.53
CA ALA A 475 -14.85 37.86 -9.10
C ALA A 475 -15.83 37.08 -10.02
N ALA A 476 -16.99 37.65 -10.34
CA ALA A 476 -17.95 36.98 -11.22
C ALA A 476 -17.40 36.71 -12.64
N ALA A 477 -16.52 37.57 -13.16
CA ALA A 477 -15.87 37.37 -14.45
C ALA A 477 -14.93 36.15 -14.43
N LEU A 478 -14.08 36.02 -13.40
CA LEU A 478 -13.18 34.88 -13.26
C LEU A 478 -13.91 33.54 -13.14
N LEU A 479 -15.00 33.47 -12.38
CA LEU A 479 -15.82 32.24 -12.32
C LEU A 479 -16.43 31.89 -13.67
N ALA A 480 -16.81 32.88 -14.47
CA ALA A 480 -17.35 32.64 -15.81
C ALA A 480 -16.27 32.07 -16.75
N ASP A 481 -15.03 32.55 -16.65
CA ASP A 481 -13.91 32.04 -17.45
C ASP A 481 -13.56 30.59 -17.06
N ILE A 482 -13.57 30.26 -15.77
CA ILE A 482 -13.39 28.88 -15.28
C ILE A 482 -14.52 27.97 -15.77
N ALA A 483 -15.77 28.43 -15.70
CA ALA A 483 -16.92 27.67 -16.21
C ALA A 483 -16.81 27.37 -17.70
N GLU A 484 -16.35 28.35 -18.49
CA GLU A 484 -16.19 28.23 -19.94
C GLU A 484 -15.05 27.28 -20.33
N TYR A 485 -13.96 27.31 -19.56
CA TYR A 485 -12.86 26.35 -19.70
C TYR A 485 -13.34 24.92 -19.51
N ASN A 486 -14.00 24.64 -18.37
CA ASN A 486 -14.50 23.30 -18.04
C ASN A 486 -15.62 22.84 -19.00
N ARG A 487 -16.48 23.76 -19.45
CA ARG A 487 -17.46 23.50 -20.52
C ARG A 487 -16.79 22.99 -21.80
N THR A 488 -15.67 23.59 -22.17
CA THR A 488 -14.91 23.22 -23.37
C THR A 488 -14.28 21.83 -23.23
N ASP A 489 -13.81 21.44 -22.05
CA ASP A 489 -13.26 20.11 -21.78
C ASP A 489 -14.36 19.02 -21.84
N CYS A 490 -15.53 19.29 -21.26
CA CYS A 490 -16.70 18.40 -21.40
C CYS A 490 -17.15 18.26 -22.86
N GLU A 491 -17.19 19.36 -23.62
CA GLU A 491 -17.53 19.36 -25.04
C GLU A 491 -16.51 18.57 -25.88
N SER A 492 -15.21 18.68 -25.55
CA SER A 492 -14.14 17.91 -26.21
C SER A 492 -14.36 16.40 -26.04
N THR A 493 -14.78 15.97 -24.85
CA THR A 493 -15.11 14.56 -24.57
C THR A 493 -16.29 14.07 -25.42
N LEU A 494 -17.35 14.88 -25.59
CA LEU A 494 -18.46 14.59 -26.51
C LEU A 494 -17.98 14.40 -27.95
N ARG A 495 -17.15 15.34 -28.44
CA ARG A 495 -16.66 15.31 -29.81
C ARG A 495 -15.72 14.13 -30.06
N LEU A 496 -14.89 13.78 -29.08
CA LEU A 496 -14.05 12.58 -29.12
C LEU A 496 -14.90 11.30 -29.23
N ARG A 497 -15.92 11.15 -28.37
CA ARG A 497 -16.86 10.02 -28.43
C ARG A 497 -17.47 9.87 -29.81
N ASN A 498 -17.97 10.97 -30.39
CA ASN A 498 -18.57 10.97 -31.72
C ASN A 498 -17.56 10.63 -32.82
N TRP A 499 -16.32 11.12 -32.71
CA TRP A 499 -15.25 10.81 -33.65
C TRP A 499 -14.89 9.32 -33.63
N LEU A 500 -14.76 8.72 -32.44
CA LEU A 500 -14.49 7.29 -32.28
C LEU A 500 -15.60 6.41 -32.87
N LEU A 501 -16.87 6.78 -32.64
CA LEU A 501 -18.02 6.09 -33.26
C LEU A 501 -17.98 6.18 -34.79
N GLY A 502 -17.58 7.33 -35.34
CA GLY A 502 -17.34 7.47 -36.77
C GLY A 502 -16.29 6.49 -37.29
N ARG A 503 -15.17 6.34 -36.56
CA ARG A 503 -14.12 5.36 -36.89
C ARG A 503 -14.58 3.91 -36.75
N ALA A 504 -15.40 3.59 -35.76
CA ALA A 504 -16.01 2.27 -35.61
C ALA A 504 -16.90 1.93 -36.82
N SER A 505 -17.73 2.89 -37.24
CA SER A 505 -18.59 2.76 -38.42
C SER A 505 -17.79 2.58 -39.71
N ASP A 506 -16.68 3.30 -39.87
CA ASP A 506 -15.79 3.15 -41.04
C ASP A 506 -15.19 1.73 -41.13
N ALA A 507 -14.99 1.07 -39.99
CA ALA A 507 -14.53 -0.31 -39.88
C ALA A 507 -15.65 -1.37 -39.99
N GLY A 508 -16.91 -0.95 -40.19
CA GLY A 508 -18.06 -1.86 -40.27
C GLY A 508 -18.51 -2.41 -38.92
N LEU A 509 -18.08 -1.79 -37.81
CA LEU A 509 -18.50 -2.14 -36.47
C LEU A 509 -19.71 -1.29 -36.07
N HIS A 510 -20.70 -1.95 -35.47
CA HIS A 510 -21.89 -1.28 -34.97
C HIS A 510 -21.84 -1.18 -33.43
N PRO A 511 -22.22 -0.03 -32.84
CA PRO A 511 -22.34 0.12 -31.39
C PRO A 511 -23.27 -0.96 -30.82
N ARG A 512 -22.91 -1.50 -29.66
CA ARG A 512 -23.63 -2.63 -29.08
C ARG A 512 -24.86 -2.14 -28.32
N ALA A 513 -26.02 -2.75 -28.61
CA ALA A 513 -27.23 -2.51 -27.86
C ALA A 513 -27.11 -3.08 -26.43
N ARG A 514 -27.56 -2.30 -25.44
CA ARG A 514 -27.62 -2.72 -24.05
C ARG A 514 -28.54 -3.94 -23.89
N GLN A 515 -28.09 -4.93 -23.13
CA GLN A 515 -28.98 -5.97 -22.61
C GLN A 515 -29.14 -5.79 -21.10
N HIS A 516 -30.32 -5.31 -20.69
CA HIS A 516 -30.70 -5.27 -19.28
C HIS A 516 -31.06 -6.70 -18.84
N LEU A 517 -30.29 -7.28 -17.93
CA LEU A 517 -30.59 -8.57 -17.31
C LEU A 517 -30.60 -8.42 -15.79
N GLU A 518 -31.67 -8.89 -15.17
CA GLU A 518 -31.78 -9.01 -13.71
C GLU A 518 -30.78 -10.07 -13.21
N LEU A 519 -29.90 -9.66 -12.29
CA LEU A 519 -28.98 -10.57 -11.61
C LEU A 519 -29.75 -11.36 -10.52
N GLU A 520 -29.51 -12.67 -10.43
CA GLU A 520 -30.20 -13.60 -9.51
C GLU A 520 -29.78 -13.49 -8.03
N ASP A 521 -28.91 -12.55 -7.64
CA ASP A 521 -28.55 -12.31 -6.23
C ASP A 521 -28.68 -10.83 -5.87
N GLY A 522 -29.93 -10.33 -5.94
CA GLY A 522 -30.33 -9.04 -5.42
C GLY A 522 -30.39 -9.03 -3.89
N ALA A 523 -29.25 -8.85 -3.23
CA ALA A 523 -29.24 -8.04 -2.02
C ALA A 523 -29.06 -6.59 -2.49
N THR A 524 -30.03 -5.72 -2.24
CA THR A 524 -29.88 -4.28 -2.43
C THR A 524 -28.59 -3.85 -1.74
N ASP A 525 -27.61 -3.42 -2.54
CA ASP A 525 -26.24 -3.09 -2.13
C ASP A 525 -26.19 -1.72 -1.46
N THR A 526 -27.22 -1.38 -0.67
CA THR A 526 -27.38 -0.05 -0.07
C THR A 526 -27.04 -0.01 1.40
N ALA A 527 -26.52 1.12 1.87
CA ALA A 527 -26.35 1.37 3.31
C ALA A 527 -27.68 1.13 4.04
N SER A 528 -27.64 0.38 5.14
CA SER A 528 -28.87 0.13 5.91
C SER A 528 -29.30 1.40 6.66
N PRO A 529 -30.60 1.61 6.96
CA PRO A 529 -31.03 2.75 7.77
C PRO A 529 -30.26 2.87 9.10
N LEU A 530 -29.97 1.73 9.74
CA LEU A 530 -29.18 1.69 10.97
C LEU A 530 -27.73 2.18 10.77
N GLU A 531 -27.10 1.83 9.64
CA GLU A 531 -25.75 2.30 9.29
C GLU A 531 -25.73 3.84 9.15
N LEU A 532 -26.71 4.39 8.42
CA LEU A 532 -26.85 5.83 8.20
C LEU A 532 -27.17 6.59 9.50
N GLU A 533 -28.11 6.09 10.31
CA GLU A 533 -28.49 6.72 11.59
C GLU A 533 -27.30 6.79 12.56
N LEU A 534 -26.48 5.74 12.62
CA LEU A 534 -25.27 5.74 13.45
C LEU A 534 -24.17 6.66 12.88
N ALA A 535 -24.00 6.71 11.56
CA ALA A 535 -23.05 7.61 10.91
C ALA A 535 -23.43 9.09 11.15
N ASP A 536 -24.71 9.42 11.03
CA ASP A 536 -25.24 10.75 11.31
C ASP A 536 -25.03 11.16 12.78
N TYR A 537 -25.23 10.23 13.72
CA TYR A 537 -24.95 10.48 15.13
C TYR A 537 -23.46 10.72 15.40
N ALA A 538 -22.58 9.94 14.73
CA ALA A 538 -21.14 10.07 14.89
C ALA A 538 -20.63 11.44 14.41
N GLY A 539 -21.23 11.99 13.35
CA GLY A 539 -20.83 13.29 12.79
C GLY A 539 -19.46 13.25 12.11
N LEU A 540 -18.86 14.42 11.90
CA LEU A 540 -17.62 14.58 11.14
C LEU A 540 -16.39 14.12 11.94
N PRO A 541 -15.44 13.37 11.33
CA PRO A 541 -14.31 12.74 12.03
C PRO A 541 -13.50 13.64 12.98
N TRP A 542 -13.25 14.90 12.60
CA TRP A 542 -12.41 15.83 13.36
C TRP A 542 -13.09 16.49 14.57
N GLU A 543 -14.39 16.27 14.77
CA GLU A 543 -15.16 16.81 15.91
C GLU A 543 -15.59 15.73 16.91
N ARG A 544 -15.23 14.46 16.65
CA ARG A 544 -15.76 13.32 17.40
C ARG A 544 -15.16 13.21 18.79
N THR A 545 -16.03 13.00 19.77
CA THR A 545 -15.65 12.39 21.04
C THR A 545 -15.27 10.91 20.86
N SER A 546 -14.60 10.30 21.85
CA SER A 546 -14.28 8.87 21.82
C SER A 546 -15.53 7.99 21.66
N THR A 547 -16.66 8.40 22.26
CA THR A 547 -17.97 7.75 22.07
C THR A 547 -18.43 7.84 20.61
N GLN A 548 -18.39 9.03 20.00
CA GLN A 548 -18.78 9.20 18.60
C GLN A 548 -17.86 8.44 17.65
N GLN A 549 -16.55 8.37 17.93
CA GLN A 549 -15.63 7.56 17.16
C GLN A 549 -15.96 6.06 17.26
N ALA A 550 -16.30 5.56 18.44
CA ALA A 550 -16.76 4.17 18.60
C ALA A 550 -18.07 3.91 17.85
N VAL A 551 -19.03 4.86 17.87
CA VAL A 551 -20.27 4.76 17.08
C VAL A 551 -19.98 4.75 15.57
N ALA A 552 -19.04 5.56 15.11
CA ALA A 552 -18.59 5.54 13.73
C ALA A 552 -18.04 4.15 13.34
N LEU A 553 -17.20 3.56 14.18
CA LEU A 553 -16.66 2.21 13.96
C LEU A 553 -17.76 1.13 13.93
N PHE A 554 -18.79 1.23 14.78
CA PHE A 554 -19.95 0.34 14.70
C PHE A 554 -20.72 0.53 13.39
N SER A 555 -20.94 1.77 12.94
CA SER A 555 -21.56 2.07 11.66
C SER A 555 -20.75 1.48 10.49
N GLY A 556 -19.45 1.80 10.41
CA GLY A 556 -18.55 1.31 9.38
C GLY A 556 -18.47 -0.21 9.31
N SER A 557 -18.60 -0.89 10.46
CA SER A 557 -18.57 -2.35 10.54
C SER A 557 -19.79 -3.01 9.90
N ILE A 558 -20.97 -2.37 9.88
CA ILE A 558 -22.19 -2.93 9.26
C ILE A 558 -21.93 -3.21 7.77
N GLY A 559 -21.26 -2.28 7.07
CA GLY A 559 -20.92 -2.41 5.66
C GLY A 559 -19.62 -3.15 5.36
N TYR A 560 -18.86 -3.59 6.37
CA TYR A 560 -17.50 -4.14 6.20
C TYR A 560 -17.42 -5.28 5.19
N HIS A 561 -18.16 -6.38 5.42
CA HIS A 561 -18.09 -7.56 4.55
C HIS A 561 -18.65 -7.28 3.14
N ARG A 562 -19.60 -6.35 3.01
CA ARG A 562 -20.09 -5.87 1.71
C ARG A 562 -18.95 -5.20 0.94
N ARG A 563 -18.27 -4.23 1.57
CA ARG A 563 -17.14 -3.50 0.96
C ARG A 563 -15.95 -4.41 0.65
N GLU A 564 -15.63 -5.39 1.50
CA GLU A 564 -14.57 -6.38 1.25
C GLU A 564 -14.83 -7.24 0.00
N ARG A 565 -16.09 -7.48 -0.37
CA ARG A 565 -16.43 -8.25 -1.57
C ARG A 565 -16.41 -7.42 -2.85
N LYS A 566 -16.58 -6.09 -2.77
CA LYS A 566 -16.69 -5.20 -3.95
C LYS A 566 -15.49 -5.31 -4.91
N PRO A 567 -14.23 -5.20 -4.45
CA PRO A 567 -13.06 -5.31 -5.32
C PRO A 567 -13.00 -6.63 -6.09
N PHE A 568 -13.33 -7.75 -5.41
CA PHE A 568 -13.40 -9.05 -6.06
C PHE A 568 -14.41 -9.05 -7.21
N TRP A 569 -15.62 -8.56 -6.95
CA TRP A 569 -16.69 -8.55 -7.95
C TRP A 569 -16.38 -7.60 -9.10
N TRP A 570 -15.87 -6.40 -8.83
CA TRP A 570 -15.41 -5.47 -9.86
C TRP A 570 -14.37 -6.13 -10.76
N ALA A 571 -13.33 -6.72 -10.19
CA ALA A 571 -12.30 -7.42 -10.95
C ALA A 571 -12.87 -8.66 -11.67
N HIS A 572 -13.86 -9.35 -11.09
CA HIS A 572 -14.52 -10.48 -11.75
C HIS A 572 -15.26 -10.05 -13.01
N PHE A 573 -16.10 -9.02 -12.92
CA PHE A 573 -16.87 -8.51 -14.06
C PHE A 573 -15.96 -7.92 -15.13
N ASP A 574 -14.92 -7.19 -14.72
CA ASP A 574 -13.88 -6.66 -15.61
C ASP A 574 -13.25 -7.76 -16.48
N ARG A 575 -12.90 -8.91 -15.88
CA ARG A 575 -12.37 -10.08 -16.61
C ARG A 575 -13.38 -10.75 -17.56
N LEU A 576 -14.68 -10.52 -17.38
CA LEU A 576 -15.67 -11.10 -18.29
C LEU A 576 -15.76 -10.33 -19.61
N THR A 577 -15.32 -9.07 -19.64
CA THR A 577 -15.47 -8.14 -20.78
C THR A 577 -14.14 -7.73 -21.42
N HIS A 578 -13.09 -7.52 -20.64
CA HIS A 578 -11.80 -7.00 -21.10
C HIS A 578 -10.91 -8.04 -21.80
N HIS A 579 -9.87 -7.59 -22.50
CA HIS A 579 -8.96 -8.47 -23.25
C HIS A 579 -7.99 -9.20 -22.31
N LEU A 580 -7.64 -10.46 -22.61
CA LEU A 580 -6.78 -11.31 -21.77
C LEU A 580 -5.40 -10.68 -21.45
N ASP A 581 -4.89 -9.85 -22.36
CA ASP A 581 -3.59 -9.19 -22.21
C ASP A 581 -3.58 -8.10 -21.14
N GLU A 582 -4.74 -7.62 -20.71
CA GLU A 582 -4.88 -6.58 -19.67
C GLU A 582 -4.86 -7.19 -18.26
N TRP A 583 -4.83 -8.52 -18.15
CA TRP A 583 -4.84 -9.25 -16.86
C TRP A 583 -3.46 -9.74 -16.43
N ALA A 584 -2.40 -9.39 -17.18
CA ALA A 584 -1.06 -9.93 -16.97
C ALA A 584 -0.55 -9.72 -15.53
N ASP A 585 -1.07 -8.72 -14.82
CA ASP A 585 -0.71 -8.38 -13.43
C ASP A 585 -1.78 -8.76 -12.39
N ALA A 586 -2.89 -9.40 -12.80
CA ALA A 586 -3.99 -9.74 -11.90
C ALA A 586 -3.70 -11.00 -11.08
N ALA A 587 -3.68 -10.89 -9.76
CA ALA A 587 -3.38 -12.00 -8.85
C ALA A 587 -4.34 -13.19 -9.02
N ASP A 588 -3.82 -14.42 -8.80
CA ASP A 588 -4.60 -15.67 -8.85
C ASP A 588 -5.30 -15.94 -10.20
N VAL A 589 -4.78 -15.36 -11.28
CA VAL A 589 -5.23 -15.56 -12.67
C VAL A 589 -4.12 -16.28 -13.45
N LEU A 590 -4.43 -17.47 -13.99
CA LEU A 590 -3.58 -18.18 -14.94
C LEU A 590 -4.12 -17.89 -16.34
N LYS A 591 -3.35 -17.16 -17.16
CA LYS A 591 -3.64 -17.10 -18.60
C LYS A 591 -3.20 -18.42 -19.22
N VAL A 592 -4.13 -19.17 -19.81
CA VAL A 592 -3.83 -20.49 -20.37
C VAL A 592 -3.12 -20.30 -21.71
N GLU A 593 -1.85 -20.65 -21.77
CA GLU A 593 -1.09 -20.71 -23.03
C GLU A 593 -1.28 -22.06 -23.72
N ARG A 594 -1.40 -23.12 -22.92
CA ARG A 594 -1.60 -24.49 -23.40
C ARG A 594 -2.51 -25.26 -22.47
N ALA A 595 -3.45 -26.00 -23.03
CA ALA A 595 -4.31 -26.91 -22.28
C ALA A 595 -4.23 -28.34 -22.84
N GLU A 596 -4.29 -29.33 -21.97
CA GLU A 596 -4.24 -30.74 -22.30
C GLU A 596 -5.37 -31.50 -21.60
N LEU A 597 -5.95 -32.48 -22.29
CA LEU A 597 -6.93 -33.38 -21.69
C LEU A 597 -6.20 -34.50 -20.95
N VAL A 598 -6.41 -34.59 -19.64
CA VAL A 598 -5.88 -35.68 -18.81
C VAL A 598 -6.85 -36.86 -18.82
N HIS A 599 -8.11 -36.59 -18.49
CA HIS A 599 -9.21 -37.55 -18.52
C HIS A 599 -10.46 -36.91 -19.11
N ASP A 600 -11.08 -37.60 -20.06
CA ASP A 600 -12.35 -37.17 -20.67
C ASP A 600 -13.54 -37.36 -19.72
N TRP A 601 -14.72 -36.87 -20.11
CA TRP A 601 -15.96 -36.95 -19.35
C TRP A 601 -16.27 -38.40 -18.92
N MET A 602 -16.11 -38.67 -17.62
CA MET A 602 -16.26 -40.02 -17.07
C MET A 602 -16.89 -40.06 -15.69
N LYS A 603 -17.39 -41.24 -15.29
CA LYS A 603 -17.78 -41.54 -13.91
C LYS A 603 -16.63 -42.23 -13.21
N THR A 604 -16.08 -41.59 -12.17
CA THR A 604 -14.98 -42.14 -11.37
C THR A 604 -15.45 -43.13 -10.30
N ALA A 605 -16.76 -43.24 -10.03
CA ALA A 605 -17.31 -44.23 -9.10
C ALA A 605 -18.74 -44.71 -9.47
N PRO A 606 -19.15 -45.94 -9.12
CA PRO A 606 -20.46 -46.51 -9.50
C PRO A 606 -21.69 -45.74 -9.00
N LYS A 607 -21.58 -45.03 -7.87
CA LYS A 607 -22.66 -44.22 -7.28
C LYS A 607 -22.67 -42.77 -7.77
N GLN A 608 -21.71 -42.39 -8.61
CA GLN A 608 -21.54 -41.02 -9.05
C GLN A 608 -22.56 -40.65 -10.12
N ARG A 609 -23.30 -39.55 -9.88
CA ARG A 609 -24.39 -39.09 -10.75
C ARG A 609 -23.94 -38.09 -11.81
N VAL A 610 -22.78 -37.45 -11.62
CA VAL A 610 -22.26 -36.36 -12.45
C VAL A 610 -20.96 -36.79 -13.13
N LEU A 611 -20.87 -36.58 -14.45
CA LEU A 611 -19.65 -36.81 -15.22
C LEU A 611 -18.60 -35.77 -14.84
N ARG A 612 -17.32 -36.17 -14.90
CA ARG A 612 -16.19 -35.29 -14.62
C ARG A 612 -15.12 -35.45 -15.68
N ARG A 613 -14.43 -34.37 -16.02
CA ARG A 613 -13.20 -34.41 -16.82
C ARG A 613 -12.06 -33.76 -16.04
N GLN A 614 -10.83 -34.10 -16.40
CA GLN A 614 -9.63 -33.48 -15.87
C GLN A 614 -8.83 -32.82 -16.99
N LEU A 615 -8.49 -31.56 -16.76
CA LEU A 615 -7.73 -30.73 -17.69
C LEU A 615 -6.43 -30.30 -17.02
N LYS A 616 -5.33 -30.33 -17.76
CA LYS A 616 -4.05 -29.76 -17.37
C LYS A 616 -3.86 -28.45 -18.10
N LEU A 617 -3.71 -27.37 -17.36
CA LEU A 617 -3.58 -26.01 -17.86
C LEU A 617 -2.15 -25.53 -17.60
N LEU A 618 -1.50 -25.00 -18.62
CA LEU A 618 -0.14 -24.49 -18.61
C LEU A 618 -0.16 -23.01 -19.02
N GLY A 619 0.52 -22.17 -18.26
CA GLY A 619 0.56 -20.73 -18.52
C GLY A 619 1.46 -19.99 -17.53
N HIS A 620 1.22 -18.69 -17.37
CA HIS A 620 1.92 -17.87 -16.38
C HIS A 620 0.92 -17.31 -15.36
N LEU A 621 1.21 -17.52 -14.08
CA LEU A 621 0.56 -16.85 -12.96
C LEU A 621 1.34 -15.57 -12.65
N SER A 622 0.64 -14.44 -12.58
CA SER A 622 1.21 -13.16 -12.13
C SER A 622 1.77 -13.23 -10.69
N SER A 623 1.08 -13.97 -9.80
CA SER A 623 1.43 -14.15 -8.38
C SER A 623 2.25 -15.42 -8.09
N GLY A 624 2.43 -16.29 -9.08
CA GLY A 624 3.16 -17.57 -8.97
C GLY A 624 2.54 -18.65 -8.07
N VAL A 625 1.39 -18.39 -7.41
CA VAL A 625 0.63 -19.35 -6.59
C VAL A 625 -0.86 -19.00 -6.67
N LEU A 626 -1.71 -20.02 -6.69
CA LEU A 626 -3.16 -19.90 -6.51
C LEU A 626 -3.54 -19.95 -5.03
N SER A 627 -4.28 -18.96 -4.55
CA SER A 627 -4.67 -18.83 -3.13
C SER A 627 -5.81 -19.76 -2.68
N SER A 628 -6.54 -20.39 -3.59
CA SER A 628 -7.66 -21.29 -3.28
C SER A 628 -7.46 -22.69 -3.88
N SER A 629 -8.11 -23.68 -3.26
CA SER A 629 -8.29 -25.04 -3.80
C SER A 629 -9.28 -25.12 -4.97
N LYS A 630 -9.93 -24.00 -5.32
CA LYS A 630 -10.90 -23.89 -6.40
C LYS A 630 -10.64 -22.64 -7.23
N VAL A 631 -10.98 -22.72 -8.51
CA VAL A 631 -10.87 -21.62 -9.47
C VAL A 631 -12.10 -21.55 -10.36
N LYS A 632 -12.36 -20.39 -10.94
CA LYS A 632 -13.25 -20.24 -12.08
C LYS A 632 -12.49 -20.48 -13.38
N LEU A 633 -12.99 -21.35 -14.24
CA LEU A 633 -12.58 -21.45 -15.63
C LEU A 633 -13.34 -20.43 -16.46
N LEU A 634 -12.63 -19.72 -17.34
CA LEU A 634 -13.21 -18.78 -18.31
C LEU A 634 -13.12 -19.37 -19.71
N TYR A 635 -14.24 -19.38 -20.44
CA TYR A 635 -14.33 -19.79 -21.84
C TYR A 635 -14.62 -18.60 -22.72
N ASP A 636 -13.86 -18.46 -23.80
CA ASP A 636 -14.01 -17.35 -24.74
C ASP A 636 -15.25 -17.49 -25.64
N ASN A 637 -15.57 -16.44 -26.38
CA ASN A 637 -16.67 -16.47 -27.34
C ASN A 637 -16.23 -17.07 -28.69
N PRO A 638 -17.01 -18.02 -29.27
CA PRO A 638 -18.24 -18.61 -28.77
C PRO A 638 -17.97 -19.65 -27.67
N ALA A 639 -18.70 -19.54 -26.55
CA ALA A 639 -18.56 -20.46 -25.42
C ALA A 639 -19.35 -21.78 -25.65
N PRO A 640 -18.99 -22.86 -24.94
CA PRO A 640 -19.74 -24.12 -24.98
C PRO A 640 -21.24 -23.92 -24.69
N GLU A 641 -22.08 -24.59 -25.48
CA GLU A 641 -23.54 -24.45 -25.40
C GLU A 641 -24.08 -24.87 -24.03
N GLY A 642 -24.91 -24.04 -23.41
CA GLY A 642 -25.51 -24.30 -22.10
C GLY A 642 -24.65 -23.92 -20.88
N LEU A 643 -23.39 -23.52 -21.06
CA LEU A 643 -22.64 -22.90 -19.96
C LEU A 643 -23.25 -21.54 -19.58
N PRO A 644 -23.30 -21.21 -18.28
CA PRO A 644 -23.88 -19.96 -17.82
C PRO A 644 -23.04 -18.78 -18.30
N LYS A 645 -23.71 -17.80 -18.88
CA LYS A 645 -23.17 -16.46 -19.09
C LYS A 645 -24.04 -15.47 -18.32
N GLN A 646 -23.39 -14.48 -17.70
CA GLN A 646 -24.11 -13.38 -17.05
C GLN A 646 -24.71 -12.44 -18.10
N GLN A 647 -23.98 -12.19 -19.19
CA GLN A 647 -24.46 -11.50 -20.38
C GLN A 647 -23.98 -12.22 -21.64
N PRO A 648 -24.65 -12.12 -22.81
CA PRO A 648 -24.19 -12.79 -24.03
C PRO A 648 -22.79 -12.40 -24.50
N THR A 649 -22.36 -11.18 -24.17
CA THR A 649 -21.03 -10.62 -24.43
C THR A 649 -19.97 -11.13 -23.47
N HIS A 650 -20.36 -11.60 -22.28
CA HIS A 650 -19.42 -12.09 -21.26
C HIS A 650 -18.88 -13.46 -21.62
N ARG A 651 -17.63 -13.72 -21.20
CA ARG A 651 -17.08 -15.07 -21.17
C ARG A 651 -17.92 -15.98 -20.29
N ALA A 652 -18.09 -17.24 -20.69
CA ALA A 652 -18.80 -18.21 -19.85
C ALA A 652 -17.88 -18.69 -18.72
N THR A 653 -18.45 -18.98 -17.55
CA THR A 653 -17.66 -19.41 -16.39
C THR A 653 -18.20 -20.66 -15.72
N THR A 654 -17.29 -21.42 -15.12
CA THR A 654 -17.63 -22.54 -14.23
C THR A 654 -16.60 -22.70 -13.15
N THR A 655 -17.02 -23.09 -11.95
CA THR A 655 -16.12 -23.29 -10.81
C THR A 655 -15.66 -24.75 -10.75
N VAL A 656 -14.35 -24.95 -10.64
CA VAL A 656 -13.70 -26.26 -10.64
C VAL A 656 -12.78 -26.42 -9.44
N GLU A 657 -12.48 -27.66 -9.07
CA GLU A 657 -11.51 -27.98 -8.02
C GLU A 657 -10.12 -28.15 -8.63
N ILE A 658 -9.10 -27.66 -7.95
CA ILE A 658 -7.70 -27.94 -8.30
C ILE A 658 -7.34 -29.30 -7.70
N VAL A 659 -6.89 -30.19 -8.55
CA VAL A 659 -6.41 -31.53 -8.19
C VAL A 659 -4.91 -31.49 -7.87
N GLU A 660 -4.18 -30.72 -8.68
CA GLU A 660 -2.72 -30.61 -8.59
C GLU A 660 -2.29 -29.24 -9.11
N ALA A 661 -1.27 -28.64 -8.51
CA ALA A 661 -0.63 -27.43 -8.99
C ALA A 661 0.90 -27.59 -8.86
N GLY A 662 1.64 -27.06 -9.82
CA GLY A 662 3.08 -27.17 -9.87
C GLY A 662 3.67 -26.40 -11.05
N TYR A 663 4.82 -26.86 -11.55
CA TYR A 663 5.53 -26.23 -12.66
C TYR A 663 5.91 -27.27 -13.70
N GLU A 664 5.93 -26.88 -14.97
CA GLU A 664 6.50 -27.65 -16.06
C GLU A 664 7.40 -26.77 -16.93
N GLY A 665 8.71 -26.91 -16.77
CA GLY A 665 9.68 -26.00 -17.36
C GLY A 665 9.56 -24.61 -16.72
N THR A 666 9.26 -23.59 -17.52
CA THR A 666 9.06 -22.20 -17.08
C THR A 666 7.59 -21.82 -16.91
N LEU A 667 6.65 -22.76 -17.13
CA LEU A 667 5.21 -22.52 -17.06
C LEU A 667 4.62 -23.04 -15.75
N ASP A 668 3.70 -22.26 -15.18
CA ASP A 668 2.81 -22.70 -14.11
C ASP A 668 1.85 -23.76 -14.65
N MET A 669 1.68 -24.83 -13.88
CA MET A 669 0.87 -25.99 -14.23
C MET A 669 -0.25 -26.17 -13.21
N VAL A 670 -1.49 -26.28 -13.68
CA VAL A 670 -2.67 -26.48 -12.85
C VAL A 670 -3.52 -27.60 -13.45
N VAL A 671 -3.71 -28.69 -12.71
CA VAL A 671 -4.66 -29.75 -13.06
C VAL A 671 -5.98 -29.47 -12.35
N VAL A 672 -7.04 -29.30 -13.12
CA VAL A 672 -8.38 -29.01 -12.61
C VAL A 672 -9.35 -30.16 -12.88
N GLN A 673 -10.30 -30.36 -11.96
CA GLN A 673 -11.42 -31.29 -12.12
C GLN A 673 -12.71 -30.53 -12.35
N GLU A 674 -13.27 -30.68 -13.54
CA GLU A 674 -14.51 -30.05 -13.96
C GLU A 674 -15.67 -31.05 -13.87
N ASN A 675 -16.79 -30.62 -13.28
CA ASN A 675 -18.03 -31.41 -13.21
C ASN A 675 -18.99 -30.98 -14.30
N LEU A 676 -19.58 -31.93 -15.03
CA LEU A 676 -20.58 -31.62 -16.07
C LEU A 676 -21.83 -31.04 -15.41
N ARG A 677 -22.22 -29.83 -15.80
CA ARG A 677 -23.39 -29.16 -15.24
C ARG A 677 -24.67 -29.84 -15.71
N LYS A 678 -25.69 -29.87 -14.85
CA LYS A 678 -26.99 -30.45 -15.17
C LYS A 678 -27.62 -29.68 -16.35
N GLY A 679 -27.95 -30.38 -17.43
CA GLY A 679 -28.57 -29.80 -18.63
C GLY A 679 -27.59 -29.23 -19.65
N VAL A 680 -26.29 -29.49 -19.48
CA VAL A 680 -25.22 -29.14 -20.43
C VAL A 680 -24.71 -30.45 -21.05
N ASP A 681 -24.61 -30.48 -22.38
CA ASP A 681 -24.04 -31.61 -23.12
C ASP A 681 -22.51 -31.66 -22.96
N GLU A 682 -21.89 -32.81 -23.23
CA GLU A 682 -20.43 -32.94 -23.20
C GLU A 682 -19.79 -32.06 -24.28
N TYR A 683 -18.77 -31.28 -23.91
CA TYR A 683 -18.05 -30.38 -24.82
C TYR A 683 -16.53 -30.62 -24.77
N PRO A 684 -15.82 -30.43 -25.91
CA PRO A 684 -14.37 -30.62 -26.00
C PRO A 684 -13.56 -29.36 -25.68
N ASP A 685 -14.19 -28.18 -25.59
CA ASP A 685 -13.50 -26.89 -25.50
C ASP A 685 -12.64 -26.76 -24.24
N PHE A 686 -11.52 -26.03 -24.38
CA PHE A 686 -10.61 -25.70 -23.29
C PHE A 686 -10.86 -24.26 -22.79
N PRO A 687 -10.63 -24.00 -21.50
CA PRO A 687 -10.68 -22.64 -20.97
C PRO A 687 -9.48 -21.82 -21.46
N VAL A 688 -9.67 -20.50 -21.57
CA VAL A 688 -8.60 -19.55 -21.93
C VAL A 688 -7.91 -18.94 -20.72
N ALA A 689 -8.53 -19.01 -19.55
CA ALA A 689 -7.95 -18.54 -18.30
C ALA A 689 -8.57 -19.25 -17.08
N THR A 690 -7.84 -19.26 -15.97
CA THR A 690 -8.41 -19.44 -14.64
C THR A 690 -8.52 -18.11 -13.93
N ALA A 691 -9.52 -17.95 -13.06
CA ALA A 691 -9.69 -16.79 -12.20
C ALA A 691 -10.07 -17.22 -10.77
N PRO A 692 -9.97 -16.32 -9.78
CA PRO A 692 -10.28 -16.66 -8.38
C PRO A 692 -11.75 -17.03 -8.18
N GLU A 693 -12.04 -17.86 -7.17
CA GLU A 693 -13.42 -18.15 -6.77
C GLU A 693 -14.05 -17.00 -5.95
N PRO A 694 -15.39 -16.89 -5.90
CA PRO A 694 -16.06 -15.90 -5.05
C PRO A 694 -15.68 -16.02 -3.56
N PRO A 695 -15.56 -14.89 -2.83
CA PRO A 695 -15.32 -14.89 -1.40
C PRO A 695 -16.36 -15.72 -0.62
N PRO A 696 -15.98 -16.31 0.52
CA PRO A 696 -16.89 -17.11 1.33
C PRO A 696 -18.08 -16.28 1.84
N ALA A 697 -19.22 -16.93 2.06
CA ALA A 697 -20.42 -16.28 2.58
C ALA A 697 -20.26 -15.88 4.06
N THR A 698 -20.55 -14.61 4.37
CA THR A 698 -20.35 -13.97 5.69
C THR A 698 -21.65 -13.67 6.44
N LYS A 699 -22.76 -14.30 6.04
CA LYS A 699 -24.12 -14.02 6.54
C LYS A 699 -24.22 -13.90 8.07
N TYR A 700 -23.64 -14.84 8.83
CA TYR A 700 -23.75 -14.82 10.30
C TYR A 700 -22.89 -13.74 10.95
N LEU A 701 -21.74 -13.40 10.35
CA LEU A 701 -20.90 -12.29 10.82
C LEU A 701 -21.64 -10.97 10.65
N GLU A 702 -22.21 -10.74 9.46
CA GLU A 702 -23.01 -9.54 9.17
C GLU A 702 -24.21 -9.42 10.11
N GLN A 703 -24.94 -10.52 10.34
CA GLN A 703 -26.07 -10.53 11.28
C GLN A 703 -25.65 -10.22 12.72
N ALA A 704 -24.50 -10.73 13.18
CA ALA A 704 -23.99 -10.45 14.51
C ALA A 704 -23.56 -8.98 14.66
N ILE A 705 -22.88 -8.43 13.66
CA ILE A 705 -22.49 -7.00 13.65
C ILE A 705 -23.74 -6.10 13.72
N VAL A 706 -24.74 -6.38 12.88
CA VAL A 706 -26.01 -5.63 12.89
C VAL A 706 -26.71 -5.73 14.24
N ALA A 707 -26.70 -6.90 14.88
CA ALA A 707 -27.30 -7.06 16.21
C ALA A 707 -26.60 -6.19 17.27
N VAL A 708 -25.26 -6.19 17.31
CA VAL A 708 -24.49 -5.34 18.23
C VAL A 708 -24.71 -3.85 17.93
N ALA A 709 -24.68 -3.46 16.67
CA ALA A 709 -24.91 -2.07 16.27
C ALA A 709 -26.33 -1.59 16.64
N ALA A 710 -27.34 -2.46 16.54
CA ALA A 710 -28.70 -2.15 16.96
C ALA A 710 -28.81 -1.94 18.48
N GLU A 711 -28.07 -2.72 19.28
CA GLU A 711 -27.98 -2.51 20.73
C GLU A 711 -27.31 -1.18 21.08
N VAL A 712 -26.22 -0.84 20.37
CA VAL A 712 -25.55 0.45 20.50
C VAL A 712 -26.51 1.59 20.18
N HIS A 713 -27.20 1.52 19.04
CA HIS A 713 -28.18 2.52 18.62
C HIS A 713 -29.27 2.74 19.67
N ALA A 714 -29.83 1.65 20.22
CA ALA A 714 -30.86 1.71 21.23
C ALA A 714 -30.38 2.29 22.58
N ALA A 715 -29.08 2.26 22.87
CA ALA A 715 -28.49 2.75 24.10
C ALA A 715 -28.01 4.22 24.02
N LEU A 716 -27.93 4.81 22.81
CA LEU A 716 -27.44 6.18 22.62
C LEU A 716 -28.23 7.20 23.47
N PRO A 717 -27.54 8.20 24.09
CA PRO A 717 -26.15 8.61 23.85
C PRO A 717 -25.09 7.84 24.67
N HIS A 718 -25.45 6.77 25.38
CA HIS A 718 -24.50 5.99 26.18
C HIS A 718 -24.18 4.66 25.49
N LEU A 719 -22.90 4.30 25.45
CA LEU A 719 -22.51 2.99 24.90
C LEU A 719 -22.87 1.86 25.87
N PRO A 720 -23.24 0.67 25.36
CA PRO A 720 -23.46 -0.50 26.19
C PRO A 720 -22.17 -0.91 26.89
N ARG A 721 -22.31 -1.45 28.11
CA ARG A 721 -21.19 -1.89 28.94
C ARG A 721 -20.66 -3.26 28.48
N THR A 722 -19.96 -3.29 27.36
CA THR A 722 -19.39 -4.50 26.74
C THR A 722 -17.90 -4.35 26.45
N ALA A 723 -17.23 -5.50 26.25
CA ALA A 723 -15.80 -5.53 25.96
C ALA A 723 -15.44 -4.81 24.66
N VAL A 724 -16.29 -4.94 23.65
CA VAL A 724 -16.06 -4.27 22.37
C VAL A 724 -16.29 -2.77 22.46
N ALA A 725 -17.20 -2.28 23.31
CA ALA A 725 -17.36 -0.83 23.51
C ALA A 725 -16.13 -0.20 24.20
N ASP A 726 -15.56 -0.86 25.22
CA ASP A 726 -14.32 -0.40 25.86
C ASP A 726 -13.15 -0.40 24.86
N LEU A 727 -13.08 -1.44 24.02
CA LEU A 727 -12.06 -1.59 22.97
C LEU A 727 -12.15 -0.45 21.93
N LEU A 728 -13.34 -0.20 21.37
CA LEU A 728 -13.53 0.80 20.31
C LEU A 728 -13.40 2.24 20.82
N THR A 729 -13.60 2.48 22.12
CA THR A 729 -13.35 3.79 22.74
C THR A 729 -11.90 3.99 23.19
N LEU A 730 -11.03 2.98 23.02
CA LEU A 730 -9.66 2.95 23.55
C LEU A 730 -9.60 3.17 25.08
N SER A 731 -10.66 2.77 25.78
CA SER A 731 -10.75 2.87 27.22
C SER A 731 -9.89 1.77 27.88
N PRO A 732 -9.21 2.06 29.01
CA PRO A 732 -8.58 1.01 29.81
C PRO A 732 -9.57 -0.12 30.18
N PRO A 733 -9.12 -1.38 30.27
CA PRO A 733 -9.94 -2.50 30.69
C PRO A 733 -10.73 -2.23 31.96
N ARG A 734 -12.04 -2.47 31.90
CA ARG A 734 -12.93 -2.21 33.02
C ARG A 734 -12.86 -3.35 34.03
N THR A 735 -12.49 -3.01 35.26
CA THR A 735 -12.36 -3.94 36.39
C THR A 735 -13.48 -3.76 37.41
N ARG A 736 -13.80 -4.81 38.16
CA ARG A 736 -14.79 -4.80 39.26
C ARG A 736 -14.22 -4.11 40.49
N SER A 737 -12.91 -4.25 40.72
CA SER A 737 -12.18 -3.57 41.79
C SER A 737 -12.10 -2.05 41.60
N GLY A 738 -12.20 -1.56 40.35
CA GLY A 738 -11.95 -0.17 39.98
C GLY A 738 -10.46 0.21 39.94
N THR A 739 -9.56 -0.76 40.12
CA THR A 739 -8.11 -0.55 39.92
C THR A 739 -7.71 -0.85 38.48
N GLY A 740 -6.58 -0.29 38.02
CA GLY A 740 -6.02 -0.63 36.71
C GLY A 740 -5.57 -2.09 36.60
N LEU A 741 -4.97 -2.45 35.47
CA LEU A 741 -4.43 -3.79 35.25
C LEU A 741 -3.38 -4.16 36.33
N PRO A 742 -3.40 -5.39 36.86
CA PRO A 742 -2.38 -5.89 37.78
C PRO A 742 -0.96 -5.75 37.24
N GLU A 743 0.00 -5.40 38.12
CA GLU A 743 1.41 -5.36 37.74
C GLU A 743 1.99 -6.75 37.48
N VAL A 744 2.94 -6.83 36.54
CA VAL A 744 3.67 -8.06 36.26
C VAL A 744 4.81 -8.21 37.26
N HIS A 745 4.73 -9.20 38.14
CA HIS A 745 5.78 -9.51 39.11
C HIS A 745 6.71 -10.61 38.58
N ALA A 746 8.03 -10.36 38.61
CA ALA A 746 9.07 -11.31 38.19
C ALA A 746 8.87 -11.90 36.78
N GLY A 747 8.20 -11.17 35.88
CA GLY A 747 7.94 -11.62 34.51
C GLY A 747 6.83 -12.67 34.37
N ASP A 748 6.04 -12.96 35.41
CA ASP A 748 4.93 -13.93 35.31
C ASP A 748 3.66 -13.28 34.73
N TYR A 749 3.70 -13.04 33.41
CA TYR A 749 2.59 -12.48 32.65
C TYR A 749 1.32 -13.33 32.72
N ALA A 750 1.45 -14.66 32.89
CA ALA A 750 0.28 -15.54 32.99
C ALA A 750 -0.51 -15.21 34.27
N ALA A 751 0.17 -15.09 35.41
CA ALA A 751 -0.50 -14.75 36.67
C ALA A 751 -1.17 -13.37 36.63
N ALA A 752 -0.51 -12.35 36.07
CA ALA A 752 -1.07 -11.01 35.93
C ALA A 752 -2.29 -10.99 34.98
N ALA A 753 -2.22 -11.70 33.86
CA ALA A 753 -3.34 -11.83 32.92
C ALA A 753 -4.52 -12.60 33.53
N THR A 754 -4.28 -13.71 34.24
CA THR A 754 -5.34 -14.44 34.96
C THR A 754 -6.03 -13.54 35.99
N ALA A 755 -5.25 -12.83 36.81
CA ALA A 755 -5.79 -11.91 37.81
C ALA A 755 -6.62 -10.78 37.17
N ALA A 756 -6.16 -10.22 36.06
CA ALA A 756 -6.90 -9.21 35.31
C ALA A 756 -8.22 -9.75 34.80
N LEU A 757 -8.21 -10.93 34.15
CA LEU A 757 -9.39 -11.58 33.59
C LEU A 757 -10.46 -11.85 34.66
N LEU A 758 -10.05 -12.39 35.81
CA LEU A 758 -10.95 -12.67 36.94
C LEU A 758 -11.63 -11.41 37.52
N ASP A 759 -10.96 -10.26 37.41
CA ASP A 759 -11.44 -8.96 37.89
C ASP A 759 -12.22 -8.18 36.83
N LEU A 760 -12.33 -8.65 35.57
CA LEU A 760 -13.05 -7.90 34.53
C LEU A 760 -14.55 -7.76 34.79
N ASP A 761 -15.09 -6.57 34.46
CA ASP A 761 -16.52 -6.28 34.35
C ASP A 761 -16.94 -6.18 32.88
N ARG A 762 -17.07 -7.35 32.24
CA ARG A 762 -17.51 -7.51 30.83
C ARG A 762 -16.65 -6.67 29.89
N SER A 763 -15.33 -6.85 29.98
CA SER A 763 -14.34 -6.02 29.29
C SER A 763 -13.28 -6.88 28.57
N TYR A 764 -12.14 -6.30 28.19
CA TYR A 764 -11.09 -7.00 27.44
C TYR A 764 -9.75 -7.02 28.20
N VAL A 765 -8.88 -7.96 27.88
CA VAL A 765 -7.44 -7.91 28.17
C VAL A 765 -6.70 -8.12 26.86
N ALA A 766 -5.73 -7.25 26.56
CA ALA A 766 -4.87 -7.35 25.40
C ALA A 766 -3.46 -7.82 25.80
N VAL A 767 -2.88 -8.71 25.00
CA VAL A 767 -1.52 -9.21 25.17
C VAL A 767 -0.81 -9.18 23.82
N GLN A 768 0.22 -8.33 23.73
CA GLN A 768 1.14 -8.32 22.60
C GLN A 768 2.30 -9.27 22.87
N GLY A 769 2.46 -10.28 22.02
CA GLY A 769 3.49 -11.30 22.12
C GLY A 769 4.44 -11.29 20.91
N PRO A 770 5.56 -10.54 20.97
CA PRO A 770 6.60 -10.57 19.95
C PRO A 770 7.17 -11.98 19.64
N PRO A 771 7.91 -12.16 18.53
CA PRO A 771 8.49 -13.43 18.15
C PRO A 771 9.30 -14.12 19.25
N GLY A 772 8.94 -15.37 19.56
CA GLY A 772 9.66 -16.20 20.53
C GLY A 772 9.42 -15.86 22.00
N THR A 773 8.47 -14.99 22.32
CA THR A 773 8.13 -14.60 23.71
C THR A 773 7.26 -15.60 24.45
N GLY A 774 6.78 -16.64 23.77
CA GLY A 774 5.93 -17.67 24.37
C GLY A 774 4.45 -17.29 24.49
N LYS A 775 3.94 -16.40 23.63
CA LYS A 775 2.51 -15.99 23.56
C LYS A 775 1.53 -17.15 23.78
N THR A 776 1.61 -18.19 22.96
CA THR A 776 0.73 -19.37 23.03
C THR A 776 0.91 -20.14 24.35
N TYR A 777 2.13 -20.22 24.87
CA TYR A 777 2.42 -20.88 26.15
C TYR A 777 1.82 -20.10 27.34
N THR A 778 2.00 -18.77 27.36
CA THR A 778 1.38 -17.88 28.36
C THR A 778 -0.14 -17.99 28.31
N ALA A 779 -0.73 -17.94 27.12
CA ALA A 779 -2.17 -18.09 26.92
C ALA A 779 -2.70 -19.44 27.42
N ALA A 780 -2.00 -20.54 27.11
CA ALA A 780 -2.39 -21.88 27.54
C ALA A 780 -2.37 -22.01 29.08
N ARG A 781 -1.37 -21.42 29.77
CA ARG A 781 -1.33 -21.39 31.24
C ARG A 781 -2.51 -20.61 31.83
N VAL A 782 -2.83 -19.44 31.27
CA VAL A 782 -3.98 -18.63 31.68
C VAL A 782 -5.29 -19.42 31.50
N ILE A 783 -5.49 -20.01 30.32
CA ILE A 783 -6.71 -20.76 30.01
C ILE A 783 -6.82 -22.00 30.91
N ALA A 784 -5.73 -22.73 31.13
CA ALA A 784 -5.74 -23.90 32.01
C ALA A 784 -6.17 -23.53 33.44
N GLU A 785 -5.64 -22.44 34.00
CA GLU A 785 -6.04 -21.98 35.34
C GLU A 785 -7.53 -21.56 35.39
N LEU A 786 -7.99 -20.78 34.40
CA LEU A 786 -9.40 -20.36 34.32
C LEU A 786 -10.36 -21.54 34.17
N VAL A 787 -9.96 -22.57 33.43
CA VAL A 787 -10.79 -23.76 33.16
C VAL A 787 -10.75 -24.74 34.33
N ASP A 788 -9.59 -25.05 34.89
CA ASP A 788 -9.44 -26.09 35.92
C ASP A 788 -9.75 -25.59 37.34
N VAL A 789 -9.46 -24.32 37.63
CA VAL A 789 -9.66 -23.74 38.97
C VAL A 789 -10.96 -22.96 39.05
N HIS A 790 -11.32 -22.24 37.99
CA HIS A 790 -12.47 -21.33 37.98
C HIS A 790 -13.67 -21.85 37.17
N HIS A 791 -13.55 -23.02 36.54
CA HIS A 791 -14.61 -23.66 35.76
C HIS A 791 -15.16 -22.78 34.62
N TRP A 792 -14.31 -21.93 34.04
CA TRP A 792 -14.73 -21.05 32.95
C TRP A 792 -15.01 -21.83 31.67
N ARG A 793 -16.00 -21.34 30.92
CA ARG A 793 -16.25 -21.77 29.54
C ARG A 793 -15.55 -20.83 28.58
N VAL A 794 -14.57 -21.36 27.85
CA VAL A 794 -13.64 -20.58 27.03
C VAL A 794 -13.81 -20.93 25.56
N GLY A 795 -13.99 -19.91 24.72
CA GLY A 795 -13.91 -20.04 23.27
C GLY A 795 -12.53 -19.70 22.74
N VAL A 796 -12.05 -20.41 21.73
CA VAL A 796 -10.81 -20.08 20.99
C VAL A 796 -11.13 -19.88 19.52
N VAL A 797 -10.85 -18.68 19.02
CA VAL A 797 -10.98 -18.30 17.60
C VAL A 797 -9.67 -17.74 17.07
N GLY A 798 -9.43 -17.88 15.77
CA GLY A 798 -8.31 -17.29 15.06
C GLY A 798 -8.54 -17.28 13.55
N GLN A 799 -7.58 -16.74 12.79
CA GLN A 799 -7.69 -16.61 11.33
C GLN A 799 -7.67 -17.94 10.57
N SER A 800 -7.10 -19.01 11.15
CA SER A 800 -7.03 -20.31 10.50
C SER A 800 -7.24 -21.48 11.48
N HIS A 801 -7.65 -22.62 10.93
CA HIS A 801 -7.77 -23.86 11.72
C HIS A 801 -6.44 -24.30 12.35
N HIS A 802 -5.30 -24.02 11.71
CA HIS A 802 -3.98 -24.33 12.24
C HIS A 802 -3.68 -23.52 13.50
N VAL A 803 -3.95 -22.21 13.49
CA VAL A 803 -3.77 -21.33 14.66
C VAL A 803 -4.60 -21.83 15.84
N VAL A 804 -5.89 -22.13 15.61
CA VAL A 804 -6.78 -22.65 16.66
C VAL A 804 -6.26 -23.98 17.19
N ASN A 805 -5.92 -24.95 16.33
CA ASN A 805 -5.42 -26.25 16.76
C ASN A 805 -4.14 -26.12 17.61
N ASN A 806 -3.19 -25.28 17.19
CA ASN A 806 -1.93 -25.08 17.91
C ASN A 806 -2.15 -24.60 19.35
N LEU A 807 -3.08 -23.66 19.56
CA LEU A 807 -3.42 -23.20 20.90
C LEU A 807 -4.14 -24.29 21.71
N LEU A 808 -5.10 -25.02 21.12
CA LEU A 808 -5.77 -26.14 21.79
C LEU A 808 -4.79 -27.25 22.22
N ASP A 809 -3.86 -27.61 21.35
CA ASP A 809 -2.80 -28.59 21.64
C ASP A 809 -1.95 -28.13 22.83
N THR A 810 -1.61 -26.84 22.86
CA THR A 810 -0.82 -26.24 23.95
C THR A 810 -1.62 -26.18 25.26
N ILE A 811 -2.92 -25.93 25.21
CA ILE A 811 -3.82 -25.95 26.39
C ILE A 811 -3.86 -27.34 27.03
N VAL A 812 -3.97 -28.39 26.21
CA VAL A 812 -3.90 -29.78 26.70
C VAL A 812 -2.52 -30.10 27.29
N GLN A 813 -1.44 -29.65 26.65
CA GLN A 813 -0.09 -29.79 27.19
C GLN A 813 0.11 -29.04 28.52
N ALA A 814 -0.62 -27.94 28.73
CA ALA A 814 -0.62 -27.19 29.98
C ALA A 814 -1.39 -27.89 31.12
N GLY A 815 -2.16 -28.95 30.83
CA GLY A 815 -2.78 -29.82 31.83
C GLY A 815 -4.29 -30.01 31.71
N VAL A 816 -4.97 -29.26 30.84
CA VAL A 816 -6.43 -29.39 30.67
C VAL A 816 -6.79 -30.75 30.09
N ASP A 817 -7.80 -31.40 30.67
CA ASP A 817 -8.31 -32.70 30.19
C ASP A 817 -8.75 -32.60 28.71
N PRO A 818 -8.18 -33.40 27.79
CA PRO A 818 -8.61 -33.46 26.38
C PRO A 818 -10.11 -33.69 26.19
N GLY A 819 -10.78 -34.35 27.16
CA GLY A 819 -12.23 -34.56 27.17
C GLY A 819 -13.06 -33.27 27.30
N ARG A 820 -12.45 -32.21 27.84
CA ARG A 820 -13.05 -30.87 28.01
C ARG A 820 -12.66 -29.89 26.90
N VAL A 821 -11.86 -30.34 25.92
CA VAL A 821 -11.41 -29.54 24.78
C VAL A 821 -12.08 -30.05 23.50
N GLY A 822 -13.06 -29.30 23.00
CA GLY A 822 -13.89 -29.66 21.84
C GLY A 822 -13.54 -28.89 20.57
N LYS A 823 -13.56 -29.56 19.41
CA LYS A 823 -13.48 -28.93 18.08
C LYS A 823 -13.96 -29.85 16.96
N LYS A 824 -14.42 -29.28 15.83
CA LYS A 824 -14.67 -30.03 14.58
C LYS A 824 -13.38 -30.70 14.05
N ALA A 825 -13.51 -31.94 13.57
CA ALA A 825 -12.43 -32.69 12.93
C ALA A 825 -11.82 -31.95 11.72
N PRO A 826 -10.50 -32.12 11.45
CA PRO A 826 -9.54 -32.90 12.24
C PRO A 826 -9.07 -32.15 13.51
N THR A 827 -8.96 -32.89 14.62
CA THR A 827 -8.43 -32.44 15.91
C THR A 827 -7.84 -33.65 16.66
N ALA A 828 -6.84 -33.44 17.51
CA ALA A 828 -6.29 -34.46 18.40
C ALA A 828 -7.12 -34.65 19.69
N HIS A 829 -8.08 -33.73 19.92
CA HIS A 829 -8.91 -33.66 21.13
C HIS A 829 -10.34 -34.17 20.87
N THR A 830 -11.29 -33.79 21.71
CA THR A 830 -12.69 -34.22 21.56
C THR A 830 -13.29 -33.67 20.26
N VAL A 831 -13.71 -34.58 19.38
CA VAL A 831 -14.40 -34.22 18.13
C VAL A 831 -15.85 -33.89 18.46
N VAL A 832 -16.23 -32.62 18.23
CA VAL A 832 -17.61 -32.16 18.43
C VAL A 832 -18.17 -31.76 17.07
N ASP A 833 -19.35 -32.28 16.71
CA ASP A 833 -20.05 -31.81 15.52
C ASP A 833 -20.49 -30.36 15.74
N PRO A 834 -20.34 -29.44 14.76
CA PRO A 834 -20.77 -28.05 14.93
C PRO A 834 -22.24 -27.88 15.34
N ALA A 835 -23.12 -28.84 15.03
CA ALA A 835 -24.52 -28.84 15.51
C ALA A 835 -24.65 -29.10 17.02
N GLU A 836 -23.63 -29.68 17.66
CA GLU A 836 -23.60 -30.01 19.09
C GLU A 836 -22.80 -29.00 19.93
N TYR A 837 -22.18 -27.99 19.31
CA TYR A 837 -21.36 -26.98 20.02
C TYR A 837 -22.13 -26.33 21.18
N SER A 838 -23.39 -25.94 20.95
CA SER A 838 -24.23 -25.29 21.95
C SER A 838 -24.42 -26.20 23.17
N ARG A 839 -24.68 -27.49 22.93
CA ARG A 839 -24.82 -28.48 23.99
C ARG A 839 -23.51 -28.68 24.75
N PHE A 840 -22.40 -28.84 24.04
CA PHE A 840 -21.07 -29.03 24.64
C PHE A 840 -20.71 -27.90 25.61
N VAL A 841 -21.00 -26.64 25.23
CA VAL A 841 -20.71 -25.47 26.07
C VAL A 841 -21.70 -25.31 27.22
N THR A 842 -22.99 -25.54 26.98
CA THR A 842 -24.03 -25.27 27.99
C THR A 842 -24.15 -26.37 29.05
N GLU A 843 -23.76 -27.60 28.75
CA GLU A 843 -23.77 -28.74 29.68
C GLU A 843 -22.45 -28.92 30.46
N ALA A 844 -21.41 -28.13 30.17
CA ALA A 844 -20.10 -28.22 30.82
C ALA A 844 -20.05 -27.55 32.21
N GLU A 845 -20.50 -28.24 33.26
CA GLU A 845 -20.49 -27.74 34.64
C GLU A 845 -19.08 -27.49 35.19
N ASP A 846 -18.11 -28.33 34.83
CA ASP A 846 -16.72 -28.19 35.30
C ASP A 846 -15.91 -27.18 34.48
N GLY A 847 -16.48 -26.51 33.47
CA GLY A 847 -15.77 -25.66 32.52
C GLY A 847 -15.25 -26.42 31.29
N CYS A 848 -15.03 -25.73 30.17
CA CYS A 848 -14.62 -26.33 28.90
C CYS A 848 -13.89 -25.36 27.99
N VAL A 849 -13.23 -25.90 26.96
CA VAL A 849 -12.66 -25.12 25.85
C VAL A 849 -13.28 -25.58 24.53
N ILE A 850 -13.81 -24.65 23.74
CA ILE A 850 -14.32 -24.92 22.39
C ILE A 850 -13.53 -24.13 21.35
N GLY A 851 -12.99 -24.81 20.34
CA GLY A 851 -12.31 -24.17 19.20
C GLY A 851 -13.19 -24.08 17.96
N GLY A 852 -13.16 -22.93 17.29
CA GLY A 852 -13.96 -22.68 16.10
C GLY A 852 -13.43 -21.57 15.21
N THR A 853 -14.15 -21.33 14.13
CA THR A 853 -13.96 -20.20 13.21
C THR A 853 -14.81 -19.01 13.64
N ALA A 854 -14.54 -17.82 13.10
CA ALA A 854 -15.38 -16.64 13.37
C ALA A 854 -16.87 -16.88 13.05
N TRP A 855 -17.16 -17.71 12.04
CA TRP A 855 -18.52 -18.13 11.70
C TRP A 855 -19.21 -18.91 12.82
N ASP A 856 -18.47 -19.74 13.56
CA ASP A 856 -19.03 -20.52 14.67
C ASP A 856 -19.44 -19.63 15.84
N PHE A 857 -18.60 -18.66 16.19
CA PHE A 857 -18.81 -17.75 17.33
C PHE A 857 -19.80 -16.61 17.03
N SER A 858 -20.03 -16.29 15.76
CA SER A 858 -21.09 -15.35 15.34
C SER A 858 -22.44 -16.01 15.09
N ASN A 859 -22.50 -17.35 15.10
CA ASN A 859 -23.74 -18.09 14.87
C ASN A 859 -24.41 -18.46 16.21
N PRO A 860 -25.55 -17.83 16.57
CA PRO A 860 -26.23 -18.08 17.84
C PRO A 860 -26.78 -19.51 17.98
N GLY A 861 -26.95 -20.23 16.87
CA GLY A 861 -27.35 -21.64 16.88
C GLY A 861 -26.20 -22.60 17.21
N ARG A 862 -24.95 -22.18 17.02
CA ARG A 862 -23.77 -22.96 17.40
C ARG A 862 -23.24 -22.56 18.78
N ILE A 863 -23.00 -21.26 18.98
CA ILE A 863 -22.55 -20.72 20.26
C ILE A 863 -23.59 -19.67 20.70
N PRO A 864 -24.42 -19.96 21.73
CA PRO A 864 -25.42 -19.00 22.18
C PRO A 864 -24.78 -17.69 22.67
N PRO A 865 -25.44 -16.53 22.52
CA PRO A 865 -24.93 -15.25 22.99
C PRO A 865 -24.55 -15.29 24.47
N GLU A 866 -23.37 -14.74 24.79
CA GLU A 866 -22.79 -14.69 26.15
C GLU A 866 -22.75 -16.03 26.92
N SER A 867 -22.76 -17.16 26.20
CA SER A 867 -22.64 -18.48 26.81
C SER A 867 -21.23 -18.77 27.31
N LEU A 868 -20.23 -18.05 26.79
CA LEU A 868 -18.83 -18.15 27.18
C LEU A 868 -18.46 -17.06 28.20
N ASP A 869 -17.67 -17.43 29.19
CA ASP A 869 -17.10 -16.49 30.15
C ASP A 869 -15.95 -15.68 29.51
N LEU A 870 -15.23 -16.29 28.57
CA LEU A 870 -14.12 -15.71 27.83
C LEU A 870 -14.10 -16.18 26.38
N LEU A 871 -13.88 -15.24 25.44
CA LEU A 871 -13.44 -15.55 24.08
C LEU A 871 -11.99 -15.13 23.90
N VAL A 872 -11.16 -16.08 23.50
CA VAL A 872 -9.75 -15.87 23.17
C VAL A 872 -9.63 -15.72 21.66
N ILE A 873 -9.16 -14.55 21.22
CA ILE A 873 -8.85 -14.26 19.82
C ILE A 873 -7.34 -14.39 19.66
N ASP A 874 -6.87 -15.52 19.13
CA ASP A 874 -5.46 -15.74 18.81
C ASP A 874 -5.13 -15.18 17.42
N GLU A 875 -3.91 -14.67 17.29
CA GLU A 875 -3.48 -13.79 16.20
C GLU A 875 -4.41 -12.58 15.99
N ALA A 876 -4.82 -11.93 17.08
CA ALA A 876 -5.61 -10.70 17.08
C ALA A 876 -4.91 -9.49 16.42
N GLY A 877 -3.61 -9.58 16.09
CA GLY A 877 -2.90 -8.63 15.23
C GLY A 877 -3.23 -8.79 13.73
N GLN A 878 -3.96 -9.84 13.37
CA GLN A 878 -4.45 -10.15 12.02
C GLN A 878 -5.98 -10.26 11.99
N PHE A 879 -6.69 -9.93 13.07
CA PHE A 879 -8.13 -10.14 13.20
C PHE A 879 -8.87 -8.78 13.24
N SER A 880 -9.56 -8.43 12.16
CA SER A 880 -10.20 -7.11 11.99
C SER A 880 -11.16 -6.75 13.12
N LEU A 881 -11.34 -5.45 13.35
CA LEU A 881 -12.33 -4.91 14.29
C LEU A 881 -13.75 -5.38 13.95
N ALA A 882 -14.13 -5.36 12.68
CA ALA A 882 -15.45 -5.84 12.26
C ALA A 882 -15.69 -7.32 12.63
N ASN A 883 -14.71 -8.20 12.38
CA ASN A 883 -14.81 -9.60 12.80
C ASN A 883 -14.78 -9.74 14.34
N THR A 884 -14.01 -8.90 15.04
CA THR A 884 -13.96 -8.86 16.51
C THR A 884 -15.33 -8.51 17.10
N ILE A 885 -16.00 -7.50 16.54
CA ILE A 885 -17.39 -7.13 16.89
C ILE A 885 -18.31 -8.33 16.66
N ALA A 886 -18.22 -8.97 15.49
CA ALA A 886 -19.08 -10.08 15.12
C ALA A 886 -18.98 -11.29 16.09
N VAL A 887 -17.77 -11.67 16.50
CA VAL A 887 -17.56 -12.83 17.40
C VAL A 887 -17.77 -12.50 18.87
N SER A 888 -17.66 -11.22 19.25
CA SER A 888 -17.79 -10.76 20.64
C SER A 888 -19.13 -11.12 21.28
N VAL A 889 -20.19 -11.27 20.47
CA VAL A 889 -21.55 -11.64 20.93
C VAL A 889 -21.60 -12.95 21.71
N SER A 890 -20.64 -13.86 21.48
CA SER A 890 -20.59 -15.17 22.11
C SER A 890 -20.10 -15.17 23.57
N ALA A 891 -19.44 -14.10 24.01
CA ALA A 891 -18.72 -14.10 25.28
C ALA A 891 -18.87 -12.80 26.08
N ARG A 892 -18.66 -12.91 27.40
CA ARG A 892 -18.70 -11.76 28.31
C ARG A 892 -17.42 -10.94 28.32
N ASN A 893 -16.27 -11.61 28.19
CA ASN A 893 -14.95 -10.99 28.20
C ASN A 893 -14.13 -11.43 26.98
N LEU A 894 -13.16 -10.60 26.58
CA LEU A 894 -12.25 -10.88 25.47
C LEU A 894 -10.79 -10.97 25.95
N LEU A 895 -10.04 -11.96 25.45
CA LEU A 895 -8.58 -12.00 25.54
C LEU A 895 -8.00 -11.90 24.13
N LEU A 896 -7.34 -10.80 23.82
CA LEU A 896 -6.72 -10.54 22.53
C LEU A 896 -5.25 -10.93 22.58
N LEU A 897 -4.84 -11.90 21.78
CA LEU A 897 -3.48 -12.41 21.72
C LEU A 897 -2.93 -12.24 20.31
N GLY A 898 -1.80 -11.57 20.15
CA GLY A 898 -1.21 -11.44 18.83
C GLY A 898 -0.01 -10.52 18.83
N ASP A 899 0.38 -10.10 17.64
CA ASP A 899 1.40 -9.10 17.46
C ASP A 899 1.09 -8.25 16.23
N PRO A 900 0.61 -7.00 16.40
CA PRO A 900 0.28 -6.13 15.27
C PRO A 900 1.53 -5.71 14.47
N ALA A 901 2.74 -5.90 15.00
CA ALA A 901 3.99 -5.64 14.29
C ALA A 901 4.44 -6.78 13.35
N GLN A 902 3.71 -7.92 13.33
CA GLN A 902 3.90 -9.00 12.34
C GLN A 902 2.96 -8.79 11.14
N LEU A 903 2.83 -9.78 10.25
CA LEU A 903 2.04 -9.64 9.02
C LEU A 903 0.63 -9.10 9.34
N PRO A 904 0.18 -8.01 8.70
CA PRO A 904 -1.17 -7.50 8.89
C PRO A 904 -2.21 -8.39 8.17
N GLN A 905 -3.48 -8.17 8.49
CA GLN A 905 -4.57 -8.71 7.66
C GLN A 905 -4.53 -8.07 6.27
N VAL A 906 -4.75 -8.87 5.23
CA VAL A 906 -4.96 -8.35 3.88
C VAL A 906 -6.43 -7.91 3.76
N SER A 907 -6.65 -6.60 3.79
CA SER A 907 -7.92 -5.96 3.43
C SER A 907 -7.95 -5.71 1.93
N GLN A 908 -9.11 -5.86 1.28
CA GLN A 908 -9.26 -5.55 -0.14
C GLN A 908 -10.18 -4.35 -0.37
N GLY A 909 -11.15 -4.12 0.52
CA GLY A 909 -12.12 -3.04 0.41
C GLY A 909 -11.62 -1.73 1.01
N THR A 910 -12.19 -0.63 0.54
CA THR A 910 -12.05 0.68 1.17
C THR A 910 -13.16 0.86 2.18
N HIS A 911 -12.85 1.36 3.37
CA HIS A 911 -13.82 1.56 4.45
C HIS A 911 -13.81 3.03 4.93
N PRO A 912 -14.98 3.60 5.29
CA PRO A 912 -15.07 4.98 5.80
C PRO A 912 -14.43 5.16 7.18
N GLU A 913 -14.30 4.05 7.92
CA GLU A 913 -13.69 3.97 9.25
C GLU A 913 -12.68 2.80 9.24
N PRO A 914 -11.64 2.80 10.10
CA PRO A 914 -10.57 1.79 10.10
C PRO A 914 -11.03 0.44 10.69
N VAL A 915 -12.20 -0.05 10.28
CA VAL A 915 -12.82 -1.30 10.78
C VAL A 915 -12.14 -2.56 10.25
N ASP A 916 -11.28 -2.41 9.24
CA ASP A 916 -10.39 -3.42 8.70
C ASP A 916 -9.07 -3.53 9.46
N GLU A 917 -8.75 -2.57 10.33
CA GLU A 917 -7.61 -2.67 11.24
C GLU A 917 -7.81 -3.83 12.23
N SER A 918 -6.71 -4.48 12.62
CA SER A 918 -6.75 -5.53 13.63
C SER A 918 -7.10 -4.98 15.02
N ALA A 919 -7.79 -5.77 15.85
CA ALA A 919 -8.15 -5.35 17.20
C ALA A 919 -6.95 -4.93 18.05
N LEU A 920 -5.81 -5.62 17.92
CA LEU A 920 -4.59 -5.20 18.61
C LEU A 920 -3.96 -3.95 17.98
N GLY A 921 -3.99 -3.79 16.66
CA GLY A 921 -3.53 -2.57 15.98
C GLY A 921 -4.25 -1.34 16.54
N TRP A 922 -5.58 -1.40 16.56
CA TRP A 922 -6.44 -0.33 17.06
C TRP A 922 -6.09 0.07 18.51
N ILE A 923 -6.01 -0.91 19.43
CA ILE A 923 -5.71 -0.65 20.85
C ILE A 923 -4.31 -0.06 21.03
N THR A 924 -3.35 -0.47 20.18
CA THR A 924 -1.99 0.02 20.21
C THR A 924 -1.91 1.48 19.75
N ASN A 925 -2.88 1.96 18.96
CA ASN A 925 -3.10 3.39 18.67
C ASN A 925 -1.82 4.08 18.14
N GLY A 926 -1.17 3.46 17.16
CA GLY A 926 0.05 3.98 16.53
C GLY A 926 1.35 3.74 17.31
N HIS A 927 1.30 3.23 18.54
CA HIS A 927 2.52 2.82 19.26
C HIS A 927 3.08 1.51 18.65
N PRO A 928 4.40 1.31 18.58
CA PRO A 928 4.97 -0.02 18.24
C PRO A 928 4.71 -1.09 19.32
N THR A 929 4.57 -0.66 20.58
CA THR A 929 4.31 -1.53 21.73
C THR A 929 3.04 -1.16 22.46
N LEU A 930 2.33 -2.18 22.97
CA LEU A 930 1.06 -2.02 23.67
C LEU A 930 1.19 -1.13 24.93
N PRO A 931 0.38 -0.07 25.08
CA PRO A 931 0.37 0.75 26.28
C PRO A 931 0.03 -0.05 27.55
N ALA A 932 0.74 0.23 28.65
CA ALA A 932 0.65 -0.54 29.90
C ALA A 932 -0.72 -0.44 30.60
N ASP A 933 -1.49 0.61 30.34
CA ASP A 933 -2.85 0.80 30.84
C ASP A 933 -3.91 0.04 30.01
N ARG A 934 -3.53 -0.48 28.83
CA ARG A 934 -4.43 -1.17 27.90
C ARG A 934 -4.16 -2.66 27.76
N GLY A 935 -2.98 -3.14 28.19
CA GLY A 935 -2.66 -4.56 28.20
C GLY A 935 -1.21 -4.86 28.54
N TYR A 936 -0.77 -6.07 28.19
CA TYR A 936 0.57 -6.57 28.51
C TYR A 936 1.44 -6.76 27.27
N PHE A 937 2.66 -6.22 27.30
CA PHE A 937 3.70 -6.49 26.33
C PHE A 937 4.67 -7.55 26.87
N LEU A 938 4.80 -8.69 26.19
CA LEU A 938 5.73 -9.75 26.57
C LEU A 938 7.16 -9.35 26.14
N ALA A 939 7.95 -8.83 27.08
CA ALA A 939 9.24 -8.21 26.78
C ALA A 939 10.41 -9.20 26.55
N THR A 940 10.25 -10.48 26.86
CA THR A 940 11.36 -11.45 26.84
C THR A 940 11.19 -12.54 25.80
N THR A 941 12.08 -12.62 24.81
CA THR A 941 12.15 -13.70 23.81
C THR A 941 13.09 -14.83 24.25
N TRP A 942 12.68 -16.07 23.96
CA TRP A 942 13.44 -17.30 24.21
C TRP A 942 14.09 -17.86 22.93
N ARG A 943 13.86 -17.19 21.79
CA ARG A 943 14.31 -17.62 20.48
C ARG A 943 15.62 -16.96 20.06
N MET A 944 15.68 -15.64 19.98
CA MET A 944 16.77 -14.93 19.29
C MET A 944 17.96 -14.71 20.23
N HIS A 945 19.19 -14.93 19.75
CA HIS A 945 20.39 -14.43 20.41
C HIS A 945 20.32 -12.90 20.58
N PRO A 946 20.87 -12.30 21.67
CA PRO A 946 20.83 -10.84 21.88
C PRO A 946 21.21 -10.00 20.67
N ASP A 947 22.27 -10.39 19.96
CA ASP A 947 22.78 -9.65 18.80
C ASP A 947 21.88 -9.78 17.54
N LEU A 948 21.02 -10.79 17.48
CA LEU A 948 19.96 -10.91 16.47
C LEU A 948 18.67 -10.23 16.94
N CYS A 949 18.39 -10.24 18.24
CA CYS A 949 17.22 -9.62 18.84
C CYS A 949 17.28 -8.09 18.79
N ALA A 950 18.46 -7.50 19.00
CA ALA A 950 18.65 -6.05 19.02
C ALA A 950 18.13 -5.34 17.75
N PRO A 951 18.54 -5.73 16.51
CA PRO A 951 18.01 -5.10 15.30
C PRO A 951 16.50 -5.32 15.12
N VAL A 952 15.96 -6.50 15.49
CA VAL A 952 14.51 -6.76 15.45
C VAL A 952 13.75 -5.89 16.46
N SER A 953 14.30 -5.74 17.66
CA SER A 953 13.70 -4.92 18.72
C SER A 953 13.71 -3.44 18.37
N ALA A 954 14.79 -2.94 17.78
CA ALA A 954 14.85 -1.57 17.28
C ALA A 954 13.89 -1.39 16.09
N LEU A 955 13.86 -2.37 15.18
CA LEU A 955 13.00 -2.35 14.01
C LEU A 955 11.53 -2.28 14.38
N SER A 956 11.03 -3.03 15.37
CA SER A 956 9.57 -3.23 15.55
C SER A 956 9.02 -2.99 16.94
N TYR A 957 9.87 -2.83 17.97
CA TYR A 957 9.43 -2.89 19.37
C TYR A 957 10.07 -1.83 20.28
N GLU A 958 10.51 -0.68 19.73
CA GLU A 958 11.11 0.44 20.49
C GLU A 958 12.31 0.03 21.38
N GLY A 959 13.03 -1.04 21.02
CA GLY A 959 14.10 -1.56 21.87
C GLY A 959 13.64 -2.29 23.15
N LYS A 960 12.34 -2.52 23.34
CA LYS A 960 11.76 -3.16 24.54
C LYS A 960 11.79 -4.70 24.51
N LEU A 961 12.09 -5.32 23.37
CA LEU A 961 12.21 -6.77 23.24
C LEU A 961 13.63 -7.23 23.58
N GLU A 962 13.77 -8.03 24.64
CA GLU A 962 15.04 -8.54 25.12
C GLU A 962 15.13 -10.06 25.05
N SER A 963 16.32 -10.60 24.81
CA SER A 963 16.55 -12.04 24.87
C SER A 963 16.69 -12.54 26.31
N ASN A 964 16.10 -13.69 26.60
CA ASN A 964 16.48 -14.46 27.79
C ASN A 964 17.92 -14.95 27.63
N ARG A 965 18.87 -14.24 28.24
CA ARG A 965 20.30 -14.48 28.07
C ARG A 965 20.73 -15.87 28.50
N ALA A 966 20.17 -16.40 29.59
CA ALA A 966 20.51 -17.72 30.11
C ALA A 966 20.21 -18.85 29.11
N VAL A 967 19.16 -18.69 28.31
CA VAL A 967 18.78 -19.66 27.27
C VAL A 967 19.49 -19.38 25.95
N THR A 968 19.41 -18.14 25.48
CA THR A 968 19.80 -17.80 24.11
C THR A 968 21.32 -17.71 23.92
N GLN A 969 22.08 -17.28 24.94
CA GLN A 969 23.55 -17.25 24.89
C GLN A 969 24.21 -18.59 25.21
N ALA A 970 23.43 -19.58 25.68
CA ALA A 970 23.94 -20.94 25.87
C ALA A 970 24.09 -21.68 24.54
N ARG A 971 23.50 -21.15 23.45
CA ARG A 971 23.67 -21.67 22.10
C ARG A 971 25.01 -21.24 21.50
N SER A 972 25.51 -21.99 20.53
CA SER A 972 26.69 -21.59 19.76
C SER A 972 26.71 -22.22 18.38
N LEU A 973 27.23 -21.48 17.40
CA LEU A 973 27.46 -21.95 16.03
C LEU A 973 28.91 -21.69 15.61
N GLU A 974 29.58 -22.71 15.09
CA GLU A 974 30.94 -22.59 14.55
C GLU A 974 30.96 -21.76 13.24
N SER A 975 31.94 -20.86 13.12
CA SER A 975 32.25 -20.08 11.89
C SER A 975 31.22 -19.02 11.46
N LEU A 976 30.24 -18.69 12.31
CA LEU A 976 29.32 -17.57 12.10
C LEU A 976 29.00 -16.89 13.42
N GLU A 977 29.30 -15.59 13.51
CA GLU A 977 28.91 -14.77 14.66
C GLU A 977 27.38 -14.60 14.73
N PRO A 978 26.78 -14.53 15.92
CA PRO A 978 25.35 -14.29 16.03
C PRO A 978 24.98 -12.87 15.56
N GLY A 979 23.77 -12.71 15.03
CA GLY A 979 23.27 -11.41 14.59
C GLY A 979 22.71 -11.40 13.17
N LEU A 980 22.33 -10.20 12.72
CA LEU A 980 21.93 -9.94 11.33
C LEU A 980 23.18 -9.66 10.49
N HIS A 981 23.38 -10.40 9.40
CA HIS A 981 24.45 -10.20 8.43
C HIS A 981 23.85 -9.67 7.13
N VAL A 982 24.46 -8.64 6.54
CA VAL A 982 23.96 -8.03 5.28
C VAL A 982 24.98 -8.21 4.18
N VAL A 983 24.58 -8.91 3.13
CA VAL A 983 25.39 -9.19 1.94
C VAL A 983 24.91 -8.30 0.80
N TYR A 984 25.83 -7.50 0.28
CA TYR A 984 25.60 -6.62 -0.86
C TYR A 984 26.16 -7.24 -2.14
N LEU A 985 25.29 -7.36 -3.15
CA LEU A 985 25.65 -7.78 -4.50
C LEU A 985 25.43 -6.63 -5.49
N ASP A 986 26.12 -6.69 -6.62
CA ASP A 986 25.93 -5.78 -7.76
C ASP A 986 25.29 -6.57 -8.90
N HIS A 987 24.00 -6.35 -9.14
CA HIS A 987 23.23 -6.90 -10.27
C HIS A 987 22.19 -5.89 -10.74
N HIS A 988 21.85 -5.90 -12.03
CA HIS A 988 20.98 -4.91 -12.68
C HIS A 988 19.84 -5.58 -13.44
N GLY A 989 18.64 -4.98 -13.41
CA GLY A 989 17.48 -5.43 -14.18
C GLY A 989 16.75 -6.67 -13.64
N ASN A 990 17.15 -7.21 -12.49
CA ASN A 990 16.45 -8.31 -11.83
C ASN A 990 15.19 -7.77 -11.13
N SER A 991 14.05 -8.44 -11.34
CA SER A 991 12.75 -7.97 -10.87
C SER A 991 12.16 -8.86 -9.77
N THR A 992 11.61 -10.02 -10.14
CA THR A 992 10.98 -10.96 -9.20
C THR A 992 11.86 -12.17 -8.90
N ASP A 993 12.99 -12.32 -9.58
CA ASP A 993 14.00 -13.35 -9.37
C ASP A 993 15.42 -12.82 -9.68
N SER A 994 16.41 -13.44 -9.04
CA SER A 994 17.84 -13.12 -9.14
C SER A 994 18.66 -14.39 -8.94
N VAL A 995 19.35 -14.83 -10.00
CA VAL A 995 20.24 -15.99 -9.96
C VAL A 995 21.46 -15.69 -9.09
N GLU A 996 21.94 -14.45 -9.12
CA GLU A 996 23.07 -13.97 -8.33
C GLU A 996 22.79 -14.09 -6.83
N GLU A 997 21.61 -13.64 -6.37
CA GLU A 997 21.22 -13.81 -4.97
C GLU A 997 21.00 -15.28 -4.60
N ALA A 998 20.44 -16.08 -5.51
CA ALA A 998 20.24 -17.52 -5.28
C ALA A 998 21.58 -18.27 -5.12
N ASP A 999 22.58 -17.93 -5.91
CA ASP A 999 23.93 -18.50 -5.83
C ASP A 999 24.66 -18.13 -4.54
N GLU A 1000 24.47 -16.89 -4.08
CA GLU A 1000 25.03 -16.44 -2.80
C GLU A 1000 24.39 -17.20 -1.63
N ILE A 1001 23.08 -17.46 -1.69
CA ILE A 1001 22.37 -18.29 -0.71
C ILE A 1001 22.94 -19.71 -0.66
N VAL A 1002 23.10 -20.36 -1.82
CA VAL A 1002 23.70 -21.71 -1.91
C VAL A 1002 25.09 -21.72 -1.30
N THR A 1003 25.90 -20.70 -1.59
CA THR A 1003 27.27 -20.55 -1.05
C THR A 1003 27.27 -20.48 0.47
N HIS A 1004 26.37 -19.71 1.07
CA HIS A 1004 26.25 -19.61 2.52
C HIS A 1004 25.78 -20.92 3.17
N VAL A 1005 24.79 -21.61 2.59
CA VAL A 1005 24.34 -22.92 3.09
C VAL A 1005 25.49 -23.93 3.05
N GLN A 1006 26.20 -24.04 1.94
CA GLN A 1006 27.34 -24.96 1.80
C GLN A 1006 28.47 -24.68 2.80
N LYS A 1007 28.74 -23.40 3.11
CA LYS A 1007 29.78 -22.99 4.07
C LYS A 1007 29.46 -23.41 5.50
N LEU A 1008 28.17 -23.42 5.85
CA LEU A 1008 27.67 -23.67 7.21
C LEU A 1008 27.24 -25.12 7.42
N LEU A 1009 26.89 -25.85 6.36
CA LEU A 1009 26.54 -27.26 6.45
C LEU A 1009 27.67 -28.07 7.09
N GLY A 1010 27.33 -28.89 8.08
CA GLY A 1010 28.29 -29.69 8.85
C GLY A 1010 29.07 -28.93 9.93
N ARG A 1011 28.89 -27.61 10.09
CA ARG A 1011 29.46 -26.84 11.21
C ARG A 1011 28.80 -27.22 12.52
N LEU A 1012 29.53 -27.17 13.63
CA LEU A 1012 28.99 -27.55 14.93
C LEU A 1012 27.97 -26.50 15.43
N TRP A 1013 26.71 -26.93 15.58
CA TRP A 1013 25.63 -26.21 16.26
C TRP A 1013 25.37 -26.85 17.62
N SER A 1014 25.24 -26.04 18.67
CA SER A 1014 24.92 -26.52 20.02
C SER A 1014 23.75 -25.74 20.57
N ASP A 1015 22.66 -26.44 20.93
CA ASP A 1015 21.58 -25.90 21.75
C ASP A 1015 21.41 -26.79 23.00
N PRO A 1016 21.81 -26.32 24.19
CA PRO A 1016 21.72 -27.10 25.42
C PRO A 1016 20.29 -27.44 25.87
N GLN A 1017 19.27 -26.78 25.33
CA GLN A 1017 17.86 -27.12 25.59
C GLN A 1017 17.31 -28.16 24.61
N SER A 1018 18.05 -28.46 23.52
CA SER A 1018 17.69 -29.53 22.61
C SER A 1018 18.05 -30.89 23.19
N PHE A 1019 17.25 -31.92 22.88
CA PHE A 1019 17.55 -33.31 23.27
C PHE A 1019 18.84 -33.85 22.63
N GLU A 1020 19.27 -33.26 21.50
CA GLU A 1020 20.40 -33.72 20.71
C GLU A 1020 21.74 -33.09 21.14
N GLY A 1021 21.70 -31.97 21.87
CA GLY A 1021 22.89 -31.27 22.36
C GLY A 1021 23.69 -30.60 21.24
N ALA A 1022 25.00 -30.87 21.19
CA ALA A 1022 25.89 -30.36 20.14
C ALA A 1022 25.96 -31.34 18.96
N ARG A 1023 25.60 -30.88 17.76
CA ARG A 1023 25.61 -31.68 16.53
C ARG A 1023 26.03 -30.85 15.31
N PRO A 1024 26.50 -31.49 14.23
CA PRO A 1024 26.69 -30.79 12.95
C PRO A 1024 25.36 -30.24 12.43
N MET A 1025 25.41 -29.08 11.76
CA MET A 1025 24.27 -28.52 11.04
C MET A 1025 23.89 -29.41 9.86
N ASP A 1026 22.59 -29.64 9.70
CA ASP A 1026 21.99 -30.30 8.56
C ASP A 1026 21.15 -29.33 7.72
N GLN A 1027 20.51 -29.82 6.65
CA GLN A 1027 19.72 -28.98 5.75
C GLN A 1027 18.44 -28.41 6.42
N GLY A 1028 17.91 -29.09 7.44
CA GLY A 1028 16.72 -28.67 8.19
C GLY A 1028 16.99 -27.50 9.14
N ASP A 1029 18.25 -27.17 9.40
CA ASP A 1029 18.67 -26.02 10.21
C ASP A 1029 18.67 -24.68 9.45
N PHE A 1030 18.28 -24.69 8.18
CA PHE A 1030 18.19 -23.51 7.33
C PHE A 1030 16.75 -23.24 6.92
N LEU A 1031 16.35 -21.97 7.01
CA LEU A 1031 15.16 -21.45 6.34
C LEU A 1031 15.59 -20.40 5.33
N VAL A 1032 15.12 -20.52 4.09
CA VAL A 1032 15.34 -19.52 3.05
C VAL A 1032 14.03 -18.82 2.73
N VAL A 1033 14.01 -17.52 2.99
CA VAL A 1033 12.88 -16.62 2.79
C VAL A 1033 13.12 -15.77 1.56
N ALA A 1034 12.19 -15.75 0.62
CA ALA A 1034 12.24 -14.84 -0.52
C ALA A 1034 10.96 -14.02 -0.62
N ALA A 1035 11.06 -12.79 -1.14
CA ALA A 1035 9.91 -11.90 -1.30
C ALA A 1035 8.93 -12.39 -2.38
N TYR A 1036 9.42 -13.11 -3.38
CA TYR A 1036 8.66 -13.53 -4.56
C TYR A 1036 8.68 -15.05 -4.74
N ASN A 1037 7.58 -15.62 -5.23
CA ASN A 1037 7.49 -17.05 -5.55
C ASN A 1037 8.42 -17.43 -6.72
N ALA A 1038 8.63 -16.54 -7.70
CA ALA A 1038 9.61 -16.74 -8.77
C ALA A 1038 11.02 -16.95 -8.18
N GLN A 1039 11.43 -16.09 -7.25
CA GLN A 1039 12.70 -16.26 -6.54
C GLN A 1039 12.73 -17.53 -5.68
N VAL A 1040 11.63 -17.93 -5.04
CA VAL A 1040 11.55 -19.24 -4.34
C VAL A 1040 11.85 -20.39 -5.30
N ALA A 1041 11.30 -20.37 -6.51
CA ALA A 1041 11.54 -21.40 -7.51
C ALA A 1041 13.00 -21.41 -7.99
N VAL A 1042 13.59 -20.25 -8.27
CA VAL A 1042 15.00 -20.13 -8.67
C VAL A 1042 15.92 -20.66 -7.56
N ILE A 1043 15.73 -20.22 -6.33
CA ILE A 1043 16.51 -20.68 -5.17
C ILE A 1043 16.38 -22.19 -4.99
N ALA A 1044 15.16 -22.73 -5.02
CA ALA A 1044 14.92 -24.18 -4.87
C ALA A 1044 15.63 -24.98 -5.97
N LEU A 1045 15.60 -24.49 -7.22
CA LEU A 1045 16.31 -25.11 -8.33
C LEU A 1045 17.84 -25.10 -8.12
N ARG A 1046 18.41 -23.96 -7.69
CA ARG A 1046 19.86 -23.84 -7.44
C ARG A 1046 20.31 -24.70 -6.26
N LEU A 1047 19.53 -24.77 -5.18
CA LEU A 1047 19.78 -25.66 -4.05
C LEU A 1047 19.72 -27.14 -4.47
N ALA A 1048 18.70 -27.54 -5.21
CA ALA A 1048 18.58 -28.91 -5.71
C ALA A 1048 19.76 -29.28 -6.63
N ALA A 1049 20.19 -28.38 -7.51
CA ALA A 1049 21.37 -28.58 -8.36
C ALA A 1049 22.67 -28.76 -7.55
N ALA A 1050 22.73 -28.18 -6.35
CA ALA A 1050 23.83 -28.34 -5.40
C ALA A 1050 23.67 -29.55 -4.45
N GLY A 1051 22.60 -30.35 -4.58
CA GLY A 1051 22.29 -31.47 -3.69
C GLY A 1051 21.73 -31.07 -2.32
N LEU A 1052 21.06 -29.92 -2.25
CA LEU A 1052 20.51 -29.30 -1.04
C LEU A 1052 18.97 -29.20 -1.08
N ASP A 1053 18.30 -30.23 -1.56
CA ASP A 1053 16.85 -30.27 -1.81
C ASP A 1053 15.97 -30.36 -0.53
N GLU A 1054 16.57 -30.61 0.64
CA GLU A 1054 15.85 -30.66 1.92
C GLU A 1054 15.77 -29.28 2.63
N VAL A 1055 16.51 -28.28 2.13
CA VAL A 1055 16.46 -26.91 2.66
C VAL A 1055 15.08 -26.31 2.42
N SER A 1056 14.45 -25.81 3.47
CA SER A 1056 13.12 -25.23 3.38
C SER A 1056 13.14 -23.83 2.76
N VAL A 1057 12.59 -23.70 1.55
CA VAL A 1057 12.44 -22.42 0.82
C VAL A 1057 10.97 -21.99 0.75
N GLY A 1058 10.69 -20.69 0.86
CA GLY A 1058 9.35 -20.13 0.70
C GLY A 1058 9.26 -18.64 0.95
N THR A 1059 8.05 -18.10 0.82
CA THR A 1059 7.73 -16.72 1.22
C THR A 1059 7.58 -16.59 2.74
N VAL A 1060 7.58 -15.35 3.24
CA VAL A 1060 7.42 -15.03 4.66
C VAL A 1060 6.20 -15.72 5.27
N ASP A 1061 5.09 -15.76 4.54
CA ASP A 1061 3.81 -16.33 4.97
C ASP A 1061 3.91 -17.84 5.28
N LYS A 1062 4.72 -18.60 4.52
CA LYS A 1062 4.92 -20.06 4.72
C LYS A 1062 5.63 -20.38 6.03
N PHE A 1063 6.42 -19.45 6.57
CA PHE A 1063 7.26 -19.67 7.74
C PHE A 1063 6.70 -19.06 9.02
N GLN A 1064 5.45 -18.61 9.03
CA GLN A 1064 4.81 -18.15 10.25
C GLN A 1064 4.80 -19.28 11.30
N GLY A 1065 5.25 -18.94 12.52
CA GLY A 1065 5.41 -19.90 13.61
C GLY A 1065 6.64 -20.82 13.54
N ARG A 1066 7.35 -20.90 12.41
CA ARG A 1066 8.60 -21.69 12.28
C ARG A 1066 9.81 -20.92 12.81
N GLN A 1067 10.91 -21.63 13.01
CA GLN A 1067 12.21 -21.08 13.44
C GLN A 1067 13.35 -22.03 13.03
N ALA A 1068 14.56 -21.50 12.88
CA ALA A 1068 15.76 -22.28 12.59
C ALA A 1068 17.03 -21.60 13.15
N PRO A 1069 18.14 -22.34 13.33
CA PRO A 1069 19.43 -21.76 13.70
C PRO A 1069 19.84 -20.59 12.80
N VAL A 1070 19.77 -20.76 11.48
CA VAL A 1070 20.15 -19.75 10.48
C VAL A 1070 19.01 -19.53 9.49
N VAL A 1071 18.73 -18.25 9.21
CA VAL A 1071 17.75 -17.84 8.19
C VAL A 1071 18.46 -17.04 7.11
N LEU A 1072 18.17 -17.32 5.84
CA LEU A 1072 18.66 -16.56 4.69
C LEU A 1072 17.48 -15.85 4.03
N ILE A 1073 17.68 -14.60 3.62
CA ILE A 1073 16.64 -13.72 3.09
C ILE A 1073 17.11 -13.15 1.75
N SER A 1074 16.34 -13.35 0.68
CA SER A 1074 16.59 -12.79 -0.65
C SER A 1074 15.60 -11.68 -0.98
N MET A 1075 16.12 -10.53 -1.42
CA MET A 1075 15.33 -9.39 -1.87
C MET A 1075 14.97 -9.46 -3.37
N ALA A 1076 15.74 -10.22 -4.16
CA ALA A 1076 15.63 -10.46 -5.59
C ALA A 1076 15.82 -9.21 -6.49
N ALA A 1077 15.10 -8.13 -6.21
CA ALA A 1077 15.05 -6.96 -7.07
C ALA A 1077 16.38 -6.17 -7.07
N SER A 1078 16.75 -5.68 -8.25
CA SER A 1078 17.94 -4.86 -8.49
C SER A 1078 17.77 -3.41 -8.02
N ALA A 1079 16.70 -2.74 -8.46
CA ALA A 1079 16.41 -1.33 -8.22
C ALA A 1079 14.89 -1.08 -8.12
N ILE A 1080 14.48 0.16 -7.81
CA ILE A 1080 13.06 0.51 -7.65
C ILE A 1080 12.23 0.27 -8.92
N GLU A 1081 12.77 0.59 -10.10
CA GLU A 1081 12.05 0.38 -11.38
C GLU A 1081 11.72 -1.09 -11.67
N ASP A 1082 12.42 -2.01 -11.00
CA ASP A 1082 12.26 -3.45 -11.19
C ASP A 1082 11.25 -4.07 -10.20
N VAL A 1083 10.59 -3.29 -9.33
CA VAL A 1083 9.71 -3.82 -8.28
C VAL A 1083 8.22 -3.71 -8.68
N PRO A 1084 7.60 -4.78 -9.23
CA PRO A 1084 6.25 -4.70 -9.80
C PRO A 1084 5.14 -4.47 -8.76
N ARG A 1085 5.38 -4.86 -7.50
CA ARG A 1085 4.43 -4.71 -6.38
C ARG A 1085 4.67 -3.46 -5.53
N GLY A 1086 5.53 -2.56 -6.01
CA GLY A 1086 5.97 -1.38 -5.27
C GLY A 1086 6.92 -1.68 -4.11
N MET A 1087 7.69 -0.68 -3.70
CA MET A 1087 8.69 -0.80 -2.62
C MET A 1087 8.08 -1.04 -1.25
N GLU A 1088 6.84 -0.59 -1.02
CA GLU A 1088 6.12 -0.79 0.24
C GLU A 1088 5.90 -2.28 0.55
N PHE A 1089 5.68 -3.10 -0.49
CA PHE A 1089 5.59 -4.55 -0.34
C PHE A 1089 6.94 -5.16 0.04
N LEU A 1090 8.00 -4.82 -0.71
CA LEU A 1090 9.31 -5.45 -0.58
C LEU A 1090 10.04 -5.04 0.71
N LEU A 1091 9.97 -3.76 1.08
CA LEU A 1091 10.60 -3.19 2.27
C LEU A 1091 9.69 -3.17 3.50
N SER A 1092 8.57 -3.90 3.47
CA SER A 1092 7.60 -3.95 4.57
C SER A 1092 8.25 -4.30 5.90
N ARG A 1093 8.17 -3.38 6.87
CA ARG A 1093 8.64 -3.54 8.26
C ARG A 1093 8.14 -4.85 8.87
N ASN A 1094 6.85 -5.13 8.71
CA ASN A 1094 6.18 -6.31 9.25
C ASN A 1094 6.73 -7.61 8.64
N ARG A 1095 6.97 -7.63 7.32
CA ARG A 1095 7.55 -8.80 6.63
C ARG A 1095 9.00 -9.04 7.05
N LEU A 1096 9.80 -7.98 7.14
CA LEU A 1096 11.19 -8.05 7.57
C LEU A 1096 11.32 -8.48 9.04
N ASN A 1097 10.47 -7.94 9.93
CA ASN A 1097 10.36 -8.37 11.31
C ASN A 1097 10.10 -9.89 11.38
N VAL A 1098 9.12 -10.38 10.61
CA VAL A 1098 8.84 -11.81 10.55
C VAL A 1098 10.02 -12.59 9.99
N ALA A 1099 10.63 -12.18 8.87
CA ALA A 1099 11.71 -12.91 8.22
C ALA A 1099 12.96 -13.04 9.11
N VAL A 1100 13.44 -11.93 9.67
CA VAL A 1100 14.66 -11.89 10.51
C VAL A 1100 14.42 -12.65 11.82
N SER A 1101 13.25 -12.51 12.44
CA SER A 1101 12.93 -13.14 13.74
C SER A 1101 12.65 -14.65 13.69
N ARG A 1102 12.77 -15.29 12.51
CA ARG A 1102 12.80 -16.76 12.39
C ARG A 1102 14.14 -17.35 12.84
N GLY A 1103 15.21 -16.56 12.88
CA GLY A 1103 16.53 -17.01 13.29
C GLY A 1103 16.63 -17.21 14.81
N GLN A 1104 17.34 -18.25 15.22
CA GLN A 1104 17.75 -18.43 16.62
C GLN A 1104 19.12 -17.81 16.86
N TRP A 1105 20.07 -18.01 15.95
CA TRP A 1105 21.45 -17.53 16.05
C TRP A 1105 21.74 -16.36 15.12
N ALA A 1106 21.45 -16.52 13.83
CA ALA A 1106 21.76 -15.51 12.82
C ALA A 1106 20.71 -15.43 11.70
N ALA A 1107 20.65 -14.27 11.06
CA ALA A 1107 19.92 -14.04 9.81
C ALA A 1107 20.88 -13.42 8.77
N ILE A 1108 20.80 -13.85 7.52
CA ILE A 1108 21.63 -13.35 6.41
C ILE A 1108 20.71 -12.73 5.36
N LEU A 1109 20.77 -11.40 5.22
CA LEU A 1109 20.00 -10.63 4.24
C LEU A 1109 20.87 -10.36 3.00
N VAL A 1110 20.48 -10.90 1.86
CA VAL A 1110 21.14 -10.69 0.56
C VAL A 1110 20.34 -9.66 -0.24
N ARG A 1111 21.01 -8.62 -0.74
CA ARG A 1111 20.39 -7.60 -1.59
C ARG A 1111 21.33 -6.98 -2.61
N SER A 1112 20.77 -6.45 -3.70
CA SER A 1112 21.44 -5.47 -4.58
C SER A 1112 21.83 -4.19 -3.81
N ARG A 1113 22.99 -3.59 -4.12
CA ARG A 1113 23.37 -2.25 -3.66
C ARG A 1113 22.42 -1.16 -4.16
N ALA A 1114 21.95 -1.27 -5.40
CA ALA A 1114 21.10 -0.28 -6.06
C ALA A 1114 19.67 -0.24 -5.49
N LEU A 1115 19.24 -1.27 -4.75
CA LEU A 1115 17.88 -1.38 -4.22
C LEU A 1115 17.44 -0.18 -3.36
N THR A 1116 18.37 0.51 -2.69
CA THR A 1116 18.06 1.69 -1.86
C THR A 1116 18.43 3.02 -2.52
N ARG A 1117 18.93 3.01 -3.76
CA ARG A 1117 19.38 4.22 -4.49
C ARG A 1117 18.22 4.91 -5.21
N TYR A 1118 17.23 5.34 -4.45
CA TYR A 1118 16.11 6.13 -4.95
C TYR A 1118 15.54 6.99 -3.84
N LEU A 1119 14.75 8.00 -4.20
CA LEU A 1119 13.99 8.79 -3.24
C LEU A 1119 12.49 8.51 -3.39
N PRO A 1120 11.81 8.03 -2.35
CA PRO A 1120 10.36 7.85 -2.39
C PRO A 1120 9.64 9.18 -2.65
N SER A 1121 8.50 9.11 -3.33
CA SER A 1121 7.63 10.28 -3.55
C SER A 1121 6.82 10.68 -2.32
N THR A 1122 6.64 9.74 -1.36
CA THR A 1122 5.81 9.92 -0.16
C THR A 1122 6.64 9.83 1.14
N PRO A 1123 6.25 10.55 2.21
CA PRO A 1123 6.88 10.41 3.54
C PRO A 1123 6.84 8.99 4.11
N ALA A 1124 5.72 8.29 3.94
CA ALA A 1124 5.59 6.90 4.39
C ALA A 1124 6.58 5.99 3.66
N GLY A 1125 6.77 6.21 2.36
CA GLY A 1125 7.81 5.54 1.58
C GLY A 1125 9.22 5.87 2.09
N LEU A 1126 9.49 7.13 2.47
CA LEU A 1126 10.78 7.53 3.06
C LEU A 1126 11.05 6.82 4.39
N VAL A 1127 10.07 6.80 5.28
CA VAL A 1127 10.15 6.08 6.56
C VAL A 1127 10.39 4.59 6.32
N THR A 1128 9.68 3.98 5.37
CA THR A 1128 9.86 2.57 5.01
C THR A 1128 11.28 2.30 4.52
N LEU A 1129 11.80 3.13 3.61
CA LEU A 1129 13.16 3.03 3.08
C LEU A 1129 14.20 3.20 4.19
N GLY A 1130 14.10 4.25 5.01
CA GLY A 1130 15.07 4.53 6.05
C GLY A 1130 15.00 3.57 7.23
N THR A 1131 13.84 2.98 7.51
CA THR A 1131 13.68 1.85 8.44
C THR A 1131 14.44 0.63 7.93
N PHE A 1132 14.31 0.28 6.65
CA PHE A 1132 15.07 -0.81 6.03
C PHE A 1132 16.58 -0.54 6.02
N MET A 1133 16.99 0.69 5.70
CA MET A 1133 18.40 1.08 5.74
C MET A 1133 18.97 1.02 7.16
N SER A 1134 18.22 1.49 8.17
CA SER A 1134 18.58 1.35 9.58
C SER A 1134 18.77 -0.11 9.97
N LEU A 1135 17.87 -0.99 9.53
CA LEU A 1135 18.00 -2.44 9.76
C LEU A 1135 19.31 -2.97 9.15
N CYS A 1136 19.65 -2.53 7.93
CA CYS A 1136 20.87 -2.94 7.25
C CYS A 1136 22.14 -2.39 7.92
N GLU A 1137 22.15 -1.13 8.35
CA GLU A 1137 23.29 -0.48 9.03
C GLU A 1137 23.57 -1.10 10.41
N ASN A 1138 22.54 -1.58 11.10
CA ASN A 1138 22.67 -2.31 12.35
C ASN A 1138 23.13 -3.77 12.15
N GLY A 1139 23.23 -4.24 10.91
CA GLY A 1139 23.74 -5.56 10.57
C GLY A 1139 25.28 -5.61 10.45
N ILE A 1140 25.85 -6.79 10.69
CA ILE A 1140 27.25 -7.09 10.43
C ILE A 1140 27.47 -7.11 8.91
N GLN A 1141 28.43 -6.33 8.41
CA GLN A 1141 28.78 -6.28 7.00
C GLN A 1141 30.04 -7.14 6.71
N PRO A 1142 29.91 -8.40 6.28
CA PRO A 1142 31.05 -9.28 6.02
C PRO A 1142 31.97 -8.81 4.87
N ASN A 1143 31.46 -7.98 3.96
CA ASN A 1143 32.17 -7.49 2.76
C ASN A 1143 32.33 -5.96 2.70
N ALA A 1144 32.35 -5.26 3.84
CA ALA A 1144 32.56 -3.80 3.83
C ALA A 1144 33.97 -3.46 3.30
N MET A 1145 34.03 -2.77 2.16
CA MET A 1145 35.24 -2.01 1.81
C MET A 1145 35.46 -0.98 2.92
N PRO A 1146 36.67 -0.82 3.46
CA PRO A 1146 36.92 0.16 4.50
C PRO A 1146 36.53 1.56 3.99
N SER A 1147 35.65 2.23 4.74
CA SER A 1147 35.32 3.65 4.53
C SER A 1147 36.62 4.46 4.40
N PRO A 1148 36.79 5.30 3.35
CA PRO A 1148 37.90 6.22 3.28
C PRO A 1148 37.71 7.23 4.42
N ARG A 1149 38.57 7.10 5.44
CA ARG A 1149 38.65 8.02 6.57
C ARG A 1149 39.01 9.43 6.17
#